data_AF-A0A7S0HFA5-F1
#
_entry.id   AF-A0A7S0HFA5-F1
#
_cell.length_a   1.000
_cell.length_b   1.000
_cell.length_c   1.000
_cell.angle_alpha   90.00
_cell.angle_beta   90.00
_cell.angle_gamma   90.00
#
_symmetry.space_group_name_H-M   'P 1'
#
loop_
_entity.id
_entity.type
_entity.pdbx_description
1 polymer ?
#
loop_
_entity_poly.entity_id
_entity_poly.type
_entity_poly.pdbx_seq_one_letter_code
_entity_poly.pdbx_strand_id
1 'polypeptide(L)'
;MMCQERDKSEYRSMVERQQHCWHCEQLVHTESSASSAPSSTDFDFAENVDCDCRDSWIFQRSCSIKRGDLISGMELKRATETASYSSLFYSSQPMTAALTRTPFRIFFAFISSIMTYYFQSDFVFIQHDGARLGSKFKFTALELRNRMCPASSNVLSIGLLLNDRIVPLPQHSLRSHGPSIEISLPSGATWNGWYFNTSMEDLSFDPVRFSFEAFDSQSQTWTTVGSSTYLSIASTNTFFHGRYATTRNRGELEIQSRRPRFPQKMQLVTNLMVAVFTGLTGLSGSVGLERCGRTLLSFVVMWCALSDAAIAIWLLMCNSTSEVCEKGSWTHLFAMSSALQYSLAFLFLGVLKKEHVQLFFVTIGSFTFGSALVLLHYPNDGPYSSTSWFFLISIPCLSIALWVLINRRIIVARAKQLVEKDKDRYSELWTQITESQQEALIDLERLVRDFQPICTKDAVQYQPPSHVCSLMPESCLDRLYAGSIAVDPLLREKTLLWASKAGGLLPCVVCSECPKYLRLMSTDGSEVTCVRWASLKRRERAIEKIVRIYSSDVSKIMDIVRQSIIFDSVLDLSTCLRVIFEDEDVEIVRVKNRLDRRYDASATAGYRDVLLNLRFLSAKWYVCELQLILRDFAELKTDSGHSRYVSWRNALCA
;
A
#
# COMPACT_ATOMS: atom_id res chain seq x y z
N MET A 1 54.38 -9.84 14.72
CA MET A 1 54.14 -10.49 13.41
C MET A 1 54.85 -11.85 13.48
N MET A 2 54.13 -12.95 13.23
CA MET A 2 54.46 -14.37 13.57
C MET A 2 54.28 -14.78 15.05
N CYS A 3 53.03 -15.00 15.48
CA CYS A 3 52.67 -15.95 16.56
C CYS A 3 51.13 -16.09 16.74
N GLN A 4 50.34 -16.16 15.66
CA GLN A 4 48.87 -16.18 15.77
C GLN A 4 48.14 -17.01 14.69
N GLU A 5 48.81 -17.99 14.08
CA GLU A 5 48.22 -18.82 13.00
C GLU A 5 48.03 -20.31 13.34
N ARG A 6 48.47 -20.81 14.50
CA ARG A 6 48.32 -22.24 14.84
C ARG A 6 46.93 -22.64 15.37
N ASP A 7 46.22 -21.76 16.07
CA ASP A 7 44.92 -22.13 16.69
C ASP A 7 43.73 -22.20 15.72
N LYS A 8 43.82 -21.63 14.52
CA LYS A 8 42.70 -21.65 13.56
C LYS A 8 42.57 -22.97 12.81
N SER A 9 43.62 -23.78 12.72
CA SER A 9 43.57 -25.07 12.02
C SER A 9 42.97 -26.18 12.89
N GLU A 10 43.20 -26.13 14.20
CA GLU A 10 42.70 -27.12 15.16
C GLU A 10 41.19 -26.90 15.43
N TYR A 11 40.74 -25.64 15.46
CA TYR A 11 39.32 -25.29 15.56
C TYR A 11 38.51 -25.67 14.30
N ARG A 12 39.10 -25.60 13.10
CA ARG A 12 38.45 -26.09 11.87
C ARG A 12 38.30 -27.62 11.85
N SER A 13 39.31 -28.34 12.32
CA SER A 13 39.28 -29.80 12.44
C SER A 13 38.24 -30.30 13.45
N MET A 14 37.99 -29.56 14.55
CA MET A 14 36.96 -29.91 15.53
C MET A 14 35.54 -29.69 15.00
N VAL A 15 35.29 -28.59 14.28
CA VAL A 15 33.96 -28.28 13.71
C VAL A 15 33.61 -29.22 12.55
N GLU A 16 34.59 -29.62 11.72
CA GLU A 16 34.36 -30.60 10.66
C GLU A 16 34.12 -32.02 11.21
N ARG A 17 34.75 -32.41 12.34
CA ARG A 17 34.48 -33.70 13.00
C ARG A 17 33.12 -33.75 13.70
N GLN A 18 32.64 -32.65 14.29
CA GLN A 18 31.31 -32.59 14.88
C GLN A 18 30.18 -32.59 13.83
N GLN A 19 30.39 -31.95 12.66
CA GLN A 19 29.41 -31.96 11.58
C GLN A 19 29.26 -33.33 10.90
N HIS A 20 30.32 -34.13 10.85
CA HIS A 20 30.26 -35.48 10.28
C HIS A 20 29.66 -36.52 11.23
N CYS A 21 29.72 -36.30 12.56
CA CYS A 21 29.17 -37.20 13.57
C CYS A 21 27.65 -37.08 13.70
N TRP A 22 27.11 -35.86 13.54
CA TRP A 22 25.67 -35.58 13.66
C TRP A 22 24.80 -36.27 12.59
N HIS A 23 25.37 -36.63 11.44
CA HIS A 23 24.64 -37.31 10.36
C HIS A 23 24.61 -38.84 10.50
N CYS A 24 25.44 -39.44 11.38
CA CYS A 24 25.47 -40.89 11.62
C CYS A 24 24.82 -41.30 12.95
N GLU A 25 24.79 -40.44 13.96
CA GLU A 25 24.34 -40.81 15.32
C GLU A 25 22.81 -40.83 15.52
N GLN A 26 22.02 -40.29 14.59
CA GLN A 26 20.55 -40.42 14.63
C GLN A 26 20.02 -41.72 14.00
N LEU A 27 20.89 -42.63 13.52
CA LEU A 27 20.50 -43.85 12.83
C LEU A 27 20.91 -45.17 13.53
N VAL A 28 21.54 -45.15 14.71
CA VAL A 28 22.13 -46.38 15.30
C VAL A 28 21.79 -46.65 16.79
N HIS A 29 21.06 -45.79 17.50
CA HIS A 29 20.69 -46.08 18.90
C HIS A 29 19.19 -46.28 19.11
N THR A 30 18.70 -47.40 18.57
CA THR A 30 17.61 -48.19 19.16
C THR A 30 17.85 -49.66 18.82
N GLU A 31 18.02 -50.48 19.86
CA GLU A 31 18.02 -51.95 19.93
C GLU A 31 19.33 -52.69 20.31
N SER A 32 19.11 -53.75 21.09
CA SER A 32 20.01 -54.62 21.88
C SER A 32 20.41 -54.05 23.26
N SER A 33 20.20 -54.72 24.40
CA SER A 33 19.85 -56.12 24.66
C SER A 33 19.56 -56.32 26.16
N ALA A 34 18.43 -56.96 26.50
CA ALA A 34 18.27 -57.72 27.74
C ALA A 34 17.20 -58.81 27.55
N SER A 35 17.62 -60.07 27.57
CA SER A 35 16.79 -61.26 27.41
C SER A 35 16.91 -62.17 28.63
N SER A 36 15.77 -62.53 29.25
CA SER A 36 15.48 -63.87 29.79
C SER A 36 13.97 -64.03 29.99
N ALA A 37 13.45 -65.18 29.55
CA ALA A 37 12.04 -65.50 29.22
C ALA A 37 11.24 -66.11 30.40
N PRO A 38 10.09 -66.83 30.23
CA PRO A 38 8.98 -66.77 29.24
C PRO A 38 7.56 -66.83 29.88
N SER A 39 6.49 -66.46 29.14
CA SER A 39 5.30 -67.32 28.90
C SER A 39 4.15 -66.60 28.17
N SER A 40 3.78 -67.14 27.00
CA SER A 40 2.42 -67.31 26.41
C SER A 40 1.47 -66.09 26.40
N THR A 41 0.91 -65.61 25.29
CA THR A 41 0.22 -66.33 24.21
C THR A 41 0.03 -65.42 22.98
N ASP A 42 -0.01 -66.06 21.83
CA ASP A 42 -0.27 -65.61 20.46
C ASP A 42 -1.29 -64.47 20.27
N PHE A 43 -0.95 -63.51 19.40
CA PHE A 43 -1.85 -63.00 18.36
C PHE A 43 -1.03 -62.31 17.25
N ASP A 44 -0.99 -62.94 16.08
CA ASP A 44 -0.36 -62.46 14.85
C ASP A 44 -1.13 -61.25 14.26
N PHE A 45 -0.43 -60.12 14.13
CA PHE A 45 -0.64 -59.13 13.07
C PHE A 45 0.72 -58.53 12.70
N ALA A 46 1.40 -59.16 11.75
CA ALA A 46 2.59 -58.62 11.12
C ALA A 46 2.17 -57.57 10.08
N GLU A 47 2.07 -56.32 10.50
CA GLU A 47 2.02 -55.16 9.60
C GLU A 47 3.45 -54.67 9.39
N ASN A 48 3.98 -54.87 8.17
CA ASN A 48 5.24 -54.30 7.73
C ASN A 48 5.16 -52.77 7.83
N VAL A 49 5.85 -52.20 8.82
CA VAL A 49 6.16 -50.76 8.85
C VAL A 49 7.28 -50.52 7.84
N ASP A 50 6.87 -50.36 6.59
CA ASP A 50 7.70 -49.81 5.53
C ASP A 50 7.95 -48.33 5.90
N CYS A 51 9.18 -47.99 6.29
CA CYS A 51 9.58 -46.61 6.57
C CYS A 51 9.57 -45.82 5.25
N ASP A 52 8.40 -45.30 4.89
CA ASP A 52 8.15 -44.62 3.64
C ASP A 52 8.95 -43.31 3.56
N CYS A 53 10.12 -43.37 2.92
CA CYS A 53 10.94 -42.20 2.56
C CYS A 53 10.27 -41.33 1.47
N ARG A 54 8.97 -41.51 1.15
CA ARG A 54 8.23 -40.70 0.16
C ARG A 54 7.90 -39.27 0.60
N ASP A 55 7.94 -38.95 1.89
CA ASP A 55 7.67 -37.58 2.34
C ASP A 55 8.80 -36.58 2.00
N SER A 56 10.02 -37.06 1.77
CA SER A 56 11.14 -36.23 1.30
C SER A 56 10.91 -35.70 -0.14
N TRP A 57 10.25 -36.49 -0.98
CA TRP A 57 10.00 -36.14 -2.39
C TRP A 57 8.88 -35.11 -2.58
N ILE A 58 7.91 -35.03 -1.66
CA ILE A 58 6.84 -34.03 -1.69
C ILE A 58 7.40 -32.62 -1.42
N PHE A 59 8.43 -32.50 -0.56
CA PHE A 59 9.10 -31.22 -0.31
C PHE A 59 10.00 -30.75 -1.45
N GLN A 60 10.61 -31.68 -2.20
CA GLN A 60 11.48 -31.33 -3.34
C GLN A 60 10.69 -30.78 -4.54
N ARG A 61 9.45 -31.23 -4.78
CA ARG A 61 8.62 -30.69 -5.88
C ARG A 61 8.11 -29.27 -5.63
N SER A 62 7.86 -28.88 -4.38
CA SER A 62 7.51 -27.48 -4.03
C SER A 62 8.69 -26.51 -4.16
N CYS A 63 9.94 -27.00 -4.18
CA CYS A 63 11.14 -26.17 -4.33
C CYS A 63 11.54 -25.88 -5.79
N SER A 64 10.84 -26.43 -6.78
CA SER A 64 11.07 -26.11 -8.20
C SER A 64 10.42 -24.80 -8.65
N ILE A 65 9.71 -24.10 -7.76
CA ILE A 65 9.15 -22.78 -8.04
C ILE A 65 10.27 -21.74 -7.88
N LYS A 66 10.48 -20.94 -8.94
CA LYS A 66 11.65 -20.07 -9.11
C LYS A 66 11.92 -19.20 -7.89
N ARG A 67 13.22 -19.07 -7.57
CA ARG A 67 13.89 -18.14 -6.64
C ARG A 67 13.03 -16.90 -6.31
N GLY A 68 12.31 -16.94 -5.18
CA GLY A 68 11.62 -15.78 -4.64
C GLY A 68 10.21 -15.98 -4.09
N ASP A 69 9.76 -17.21 -3.79
CA ASP A 69 8.40 -17.44 -3.25
C ASP A 69 8.21 -16.86 -1.84
N LEU A 70 7.94 -15.56 -1.88
CA LEU A 70 7.03 -14.81 -1.06
C LEU A 70 5.81 -15.66 -0.68
N ILE A 71 5.39 -15.54 0.59
CA ILE A 71 4.09 -15.99 1.13
C ILE A 71 3.08 -16.10 -0.01
N SER A 72 2.58 -17.31 -0.27
CA SER A 72 1.74 -17.56 -1.44
C SER A 72 0.56 -16.57 -1.46
N GLY A 73 0.12 -16.14 -2.64
CA GLY A 73 -1.00 -15.19 -2.74
C GLY A 73 -2.25 -15.66 -1.97
N MET A 74 -2.46 -16.99 -1.91
CA MET A 74 -3.53 -17.61 -1.12
C MET A 74 -3.35 -17.43 0.40
N GLU A 75 -2.14 -17.63 0.92
CA GLU A 75 -1.85 -17.43 2.34
C GLU A 75 -1.96 -15.97 2.75
N LEU A 76 -1.47 -15.06 1.89
CA LEU A 76 -1.64 -13.62 2.07
C LEU A 76 -3.12 -13.27 2.13
N LYS A 77 -3.90 -13.73 1.15
CA LYS A 77 -5.35 -13.50 1.09
C LYS A 77 -6.06 -14.01 2.34
N ARG A 78 -5.76 -15.24 2.79
CA ARG A 78 -6.37 -15.80 4.01
C ARG A 78 -6.03 -14.98 5.25
N ALA A 79 -4.78 -14.53 5.38
CA ALA A 79 -4.36 -13.69 6.50
C ALA A 79 -4.95 -12.27 6.44
N THR A 80 -5.12 -11.70 5.25
CA THR A 80 -5.70 -10.37 5.10
C THR A 80 -7.22 -10.38 5.23
N GLU A 81 -7.90 -11.47 4.86
CA GLU A 81 -9.37 -11.60 4.96
C GLU A 81 -9.85 -11.51 6.42
N THR A 82 -9.15 -12.15 7.35
CA THR A 82 -9.47 -12.16 8.78
C THR A 82 -9.01 -10.90 9.52
N ALA A 83 -8.04 -10.18 8.98
CA ALA A 83 -7.54 -8.95 9.57
C ALA A 83 -8.63 -7.84 9.57
N SER A 84 -8.51 -6.85 10.45
CA SER A 84 -9.43 -5.69 10.41
C SER A 84 -9.09 -4.76 9.25
N TYR A 85 -10.08 -4.07 8.67
CA TYR A 85 -9.83 -3.07 7.61
C TYR A 85 -8.78 -2.03 8.02
N SER A 86 -8.82 -1.55 9.26
CA SER A 86 -7.81 -0.61 9.78
C SER A 86 -6.40 -1.17 9.70
N SER A 87 -6.19 -2.43 10.08
CA SER A 87 -4.87 -3.04 10.11
C SER A 87 -4.24 -3.20 8.72
N LEU A 88 -5.07 -3.21 7.66
CA LEU A 88 -4.64 -3.31 6.27
C LEU A 88 -4.16 -1.96 5.72
N PHE A 89 -4.91 -0.88 5.95
CA PHE A 89 -4.56 0.47 5.48
C PHE A 89 -3.31 1.07 6.13
N TYR A 90 -2.84 0.46 7.22
CA TYR A 90 -1.62 0.86 7.91
C TYR A 90 -0.59 -0.27 7.97
N SER A 91 -0.72 -1.23 7.05
CA SER A 91 0.37 -2.17 6.80
C SER A 91 1.51 -1.46 6.06
N SER A 92 2.61 -2.18 5.84
CA SER A 92 3.68 -1.71 4.96
C SER A 92 3.29 -1.66 3.46
N GLN A 93 2.19 -2.34 3.08
CA GLN A 93 1.70 -2.45 1.70
C GLN A 93 0.18 -2.24 1.63
N PRO A 94 -0.32 -1.07 2.06
CA PRO A 94 -1.75 -0.80 2.20
C PRO A 94 -2.52 -0.87 0.89
N MET A 95 -1.93 -0.56 -0.28
CA MET A 95 -2.67 -0.68 -1.55
C MET A 95 -2.85 -2.15 -1.94
N THR A 96 -1.79 -2.95 -1.84
CA THR A 96 -1.85 -4.41 -2.03
C THR A 96 -2.89 -5.03 -1.09
N ALA A 97 -2.85 -4.64 0.19
CA ALA A 97 -3.78 -5.11 1.19
C ALA A 97 -5.23 -4.65 0.91
N ALA A 98 -5.43 -3.44 0.42
CA ALA A 98 -6.76 -2.93 0.04
C ALA A 98 -7.36 -3.70 -1.14
N LEU A 99 -6.55 -4.08 -2.14
CA LEU A 99 -6.99 -4.86 -3.31
C LEU A 99 -7.48 -6.26 -2.95
N THR A 100 -7.09 -6.82 -1.80
CA THR A 100 -7.68 -8.08 -1.28
C THR A 100 -9.16 -7.91 -0.91
N ARG A 101 -9.65 -6.68 -0.72
CA ARG A 101 -11.00 -6.39 -0.21
C ARG A 101 -11.99 -6.09 -1.33
N THR A 102 -13.17 -6.67 -1.21
CA THR A 102 -14.27 -6.53 -2.19
C THR A 102 -14.64 -5.08 -2.51
N PRO A 103 -14.78 -4.16 -1.53
CA PRO A 103 -15.15 -2.77 -1.83
C PRO A 103 -14.17 -2.06 -2.77
N PHE A 104 -12.86 -2.31 -2.64
CA PHE A 104 -11.85 -1.70 -3.50
C PHE A 104 -11.85 -2.30 -4.89
N ARG A 105 -12.07 -3.61 -5.00
CA ARG A 105 -12.22 -4.30 -6.29
C ARG A 105 -13.42 -3.76 -7.06
N ILE A 106 -14.56 -3.60 -6.38
CA ILE A 106 -15.78 -3.00 -6.95
C ILE A 106 -15.50 -1.54 -7.34
N PHE A 107 -14.84 -0.76 -6.49
CA PHE A 107 -14.48 0.62 -6.80
C PHE A 107 -13.65 0.73 -8.09
N PHE A 108 -12.59 -0.05 -8.25
CA PHE A 108 -11.77 0.00 -9.46
C PHE A 108 -12.52 -0.51 -10.70
N ALA A 109 -13.35 -1.55 -10.56
CA ALA A 109 -14.22 -2.00 -11.64
C ALA A 109 -15.25 -0.93 -12.06
N PHE A 110 -15.80 -0.20 -11.09
CA PHE A 110 -16.71 0.92 -11.31
C PHE A 110 -16.03 2.07 -12.06
N ILE A 111 -14.85 2.52 -11.58
CA ILE A 111 -14.08 3.56 -12.27
C ILE A 111 -13.70 3.13 -13.69
N SER A 112 -13.26 1.87 -13.88
CA SER A 112 -12.96 1.31 -15.20
C SER A 112 -14.17 1.32 -16.14
N SER A 113 -15.35 0.96 -15.63
CA SER A 113 -16.60 0.96 -16.40
C SER A 113 -16.96 2.37 -16.86
N ILE A 114 -16.84 3.36 -15.96
CA ILE A 114 -17.09 4.75 -16.32
C ILE A 114 -16.07 5.25 -17.36
N MET A 115 -14.78 4.96 -17.17
CA MET A 115 -13.73 5.36 -18.11
C MET A 115 -13.93 4.72 -19.50
N THR A 116 -14.42 3.48 -19.54
CA THR A 116 -14.77 2.78 -20.79
C THR A 116 -15.89 3.51 -21.54
N TYR A 117 -16.92 3.95 -20.81
CA TYR A 117 -18.02 4.71 -21.38
C TYR A 117 -17.54 6.04 -21.99
N TYR A 118 -16.66 6.77 -21.30
CA TYR A 118 -16.07 7.99 -21.84
C TYR A 118 -15.20 7.72 -23.06
N PHE A 119 -14.34 6.71 -23.00
CA PHE A 119 -13.55 6.28 -24.16
C PHE A 119 -14.43 6.00 -25.38
N GLN A 120 -15.54 5.25 -25.22
CA GLN A 120 -16.47 4.98 -26.31
C GLN A 120 -17.05 6.26 -26.91
N SER A 121 -17.39 7.21 -26.06
CA SER A 121 -17.98 8.49 -26.48
C SER A 121 -16.99 9.39 -27.20
N ASP A 122 -15.76 9.46 -26.69
CA ASP A 122 -14.65 10.17 -27.33
C ASP A 122 -14.25 9.53 -28.66
N PHE A 123 -14.31 8.20 -28.72
CA PHE A 123 -14.03 7.44 -29.94
C PHE A 123 -15.05 7.77 -31.03
N VAL A 124 -16.35 7.79 -30.70
CA VAL A 124 -17.42 8.21 -31.62
C VAL A 124 -17.21 9.66 -32.08
N PHE A 125 -16.90 10.57 -31.16
CA PHE A 125 -16.61 11.97 -31.49
C PHE A 125 -15.44 12.10 -32.49
N ILE A 126 -14.35 11.36 -32.25
CA ILE A 126 -13.18 11.35 -33.13
C ILE A 126 -13.48 10.71 -34.48
N GLN A 127 -14.25 9.60 -34.51
CA GLN A 127 -14.65 8.92 -35.75
C GLN A 127 -15.46 9.84 -36.68
N HIS A 128 -16.23 10.76 -36.12
CA HIS A 128 -17.00 11.75 -36.88
C HIS A 128 -16.26 13.07 -37.10
N ASP A 129 -14.97 13.19 -36.76
CA ASP A 129 -14.21 14.45 -36.79
C ASP A 129 -14.93 15.62 -36.08
N GLY A 130 -15.71 15.31 -35.04
CA GLY A 130 -16.55 16.26 -34.32
C GLY A 130 -17.70 16.85 -35.15
N ALA A 131 -18.05 16.26 -36.29
CA ALA A 131 -19.11 16.72 -37.17
C ALA A 131 -20.50 16.56 -36.54
N ARG A 132 -21.34 17.58 -36.75
CA ARG A 132 -22.72 17.64 -36.27
C ARG A 132 -23.64 18.15 -37.35
N LEU A 133 -24.92 17.80 -37.25
CA LEU A 133 -25.98 18.33 -38.09
C LEU A 133 -26.63 19.52 -37.37
N GLY A 134 -26.77 20.66 -38.05
CA GLY A 134 -27.50 21.80 -37.50
C GLY A 134 -28.12 22.65 -38.61
N SER A 135 -29.27 23.26 -38.35
CA SER A 135 -29.99 24.09 -39.32
C SER A 135 -30.07 25.56 -38.94
N LYS A 136 -29.91 25.90 -37.66
CA LYS A 136 -29.85 27.30 -37.21
C LYS A 136 -28.67 27.52 -36.28
N PHE A 137 -27.99 28.64 -36.49
CA PHE A 137 -26.80 29.05 -35.75
C PHE A 137 -26.91 30.52 -35.39
N LYS A 138 -26.34 30.90 -34.25
CA LYS A 138 -26.37 32.28 -33.78
C LYS A 138 -25.01 32.64 -33.21
N PHE A 139 -24.39 33.64 -33.80
CA PHE A 139 -23.22 34.29 -33.22
C PHE A 139 -23.66 35.52 -32.46
N THR A 140 -23.14 35.71 -31.26
CA THR A 140 -23.43 36.90 -30.45
C THR A 140 -22.12 37.51 -29.97
N ALA A 141 -21.87 38.76 -30.35
CA ALA A 141 -20.80 39.55 -29.75
C ALA A 141 -21.20 39.95 -28.32
N LEU A 142 -20.36 39.64 -27.34
CA LEU A 142 -20.58 39.93 -25.93
C LEU A 142 -19.77 41.14 -25.46
N GLU A 143 -18.57 41.35 -26.02
CA GLU A 143 -17.69 42.48 -25.70
C GLU A 143 -16.83 42.84 -26.92
N LEU A 144 -16.67 44.14 -27.17
CA LEU A 144 -15.81 44.66 -28.23
C LEU A 144 -14.42 45.04 -27.69
N ARG A 145 -13.43 45.19 -28.58
CA ARG A 145 -12.03 45.51 -28.22
C ARG A 145 -11.92 46.77 -27.36
N ASN A 146 -12.76 47.78 -27.62
CA ASN A 146 -12.87 49.03 -26.87
C ASN A 146 -13.62 48.90 -25.52
N ARG A 147 -14.01 47.69 -25.10
CA ARG A 147 -14.77 47.38 -23.88
C ARG A 147 -16.21 47.86 -23.86
N MET A 148 -16.77 48.30 -24.98
CA MET A 148 -18.18 48.67 -25.05
C MET A 148 -19.08 47.44 -25.24
N CYS A 149 -20.32 47.52 -24.73
CA CYS A 149 -21.38 46.59 -25.11
C CYS A 149 -21.75 46.83 -26.58
N PRO A 150 -21.72 45.80 -27.43
CA PRO A 150 -21.99 45.97 -28.86
C PRO A 150 -23.46 46.33 -29.11
N ALA A 151 -23.72 47.50 -29.69
CA ALA A 151 -24.99 47.78 -30.37
C ALA A 151 -25.03 47.11 -31.75
N SER A 152 -23.88 47.03 -32.40
CA SER A 152 -23.57 46.27 -33.61
C SER A 152 -22.17 45.68 -33.47
N SER A 153 -21.88 44.59 -34.19
CA SER A 153 -20.53 44.00 -34.25
C SER A 153 -19.92 44.26 -35.63
N ASN A 154 -18.61 44.54 -35.69
CA ASN A 154 -17.86 44.62 -36.96
C ASN A 154 -17.64 43.25 -37.62
N VAL A 155 -18.56 42.30 -37.46
CA VAL A 155 -18.48 40.99 -38.10
C VAL A 155 -19.10 41.11 -39.49
N LEU A 156 -18.25 41.08 -40.52
CA LEU A 156 -18.64 41.20 -41.92
C LEU A 156 -19.33 39.93 -42.42
N SER A 157 -18.81 38.76 -42.04
CA SER A 157 -19.37 37.48 -42.44
C SER A 157 -19.14 36.44 -41.37
N ILE A 158 -20.05 35.47 -41.31
CA ILE A 158 -19.92 34.27 -40.50
C ILE A 158 -20.31 33.07 -41.36
N GLY A 159 -19.62 31.95 -41.18
CA GLY A 159 -19.96 30.73 -41.88
C GLY A 159 -19.56 29.46 -41.13
N LEU A 160 -19.99 28.34 -41.70
CA LEU A 160 -19.71 27.01 -41.18
C LEU A 160 -18.55 26.39 -41.95
N LEU A 161 -17.80 25.54 -41.26
CA LEU A 161 -16.75 24.72 -41.83
C LEU A 161 -17.13 23.25 -41.71
N LEU A 162 -16.90 22.52 -42.78
CA LEU A 162 -16.83 21.07 -42.76
C LEU A 162 -15.46 20.68 -43.29
N ASN A 163 -14.66 20.07 -42.44
CA ASN A 163 -13.37 19.57 -42.81
C ASN A 163 -12.38 20.65 -43.29
N ASP A 164 -12.39 21.79 -42.60
CA ASP A 164 -11.68 23.04 -42.94
C ASP A 164 -12.04 23.60 -44.32
N ARG A 165 -13.17 23.17 -44.89
CA ARG A 165 -13.77 23.73 -46.11
C ARG A 165 -15.02 24.51 -45.76
N ILE A 166 -15.21 25.65 -46.39
CA ILE A 166 -16.40 26.49 -46.22
C ILE A 166 -17.63 25.71 -46.71
N VAL A 167 -18.64 25.62 -45.85
CA VAL A 167 -19.95 25.08 -46.22
C VAL A 167 -20.71 26.20 -46.96
N PRO A 168 -21.13 25.99 -48.22
CA PRO A 168 -21.82 27.03 -48.98
C PRO A 168 -23.15 27.42 -48.30
N LEU A 169 -23.32 28.71 -48.03
CA LEU A 169 -24.53 29.27 -47.44
C LEU A 169 -25.39 29.92 -48.53
N PRO A 170 -26.73 29.72 -48.54
CA PRO A 170 -27.64 30.49 -49.39
C PRO A 170 -27.55 32.00 -49.11
N GLN A 171 -27.68 32.84 -50.16
CA GLN A 171 -27.54 34.30 -50.05
C GLN A 171 -28.51 34.96 -49.04
N HIS A 172 -29.65 34.33 -48.74
CA HIS A 172 -30.66 34.86 -47.80
C HIS A 172 -30.62 34.20 -46.41
N SER A 173 -29.57 33.44 -46.08
CA SER A 173 -29.48 32.69 -44.82
C SER A 173 -29.01 33.53 -43.63
N LEU A 174 -28.48 34.74 -43.85
CA LEU A 174 -27.93 35.59 -42.79
C LEU A 174 -28.92 36.67 -42.38
N ARG A 175 -29.19 36.78 -41.08
CA ARG A 175 -29.98 37.86 -40.48
C ARG A 175 -29.21 38.48 -39.33
N SER A 176 -28.96 39.78 -39.39
CA SER A 176 -28.36 40.52 -38.29
C SER A 176 -29.42 41.12 -37.38
N HIS A 177 -29.29 40.89 -36.08
CA HIS A 177 -30.14 41.42 -35.02
C HIS A 177 -29.26 42.02 -33.92
N GLY A 178 -28.93 43.31 -34.06
CA GLY A 178 -28.06 44.03 -33.12
C GLY A 178 -26.66 43.39 -33.02
N PRO A 179 -26.22 42.92 -31.83
CA PRO A 179 -24.92 42.26 -31.66
C PRO A 179 -24.91 40.80 -32.13
N SER A 180 -26.03 40.27 -32.62
CA SER A 180 -26.18 38.88 -33.03
C SER A 180 -26.31 38.73 -34.54
N ILE A 181 -25.72 37.68 -35.10
CA ILE A 181 -25.90 37.26 -36.49
C ILE A 181 -26.43 35.83 -36.48
N GLU A 182 -27.62 35.63 -37.05
CA GLU A 182 -28.27 34.33 -37.17
C GLU A 182 -28.07 33.76 -38.58
N ILE A 183 -27.67 32.50 -38.66
CA ILE A 183 -27.63 31.69 -39.87
C ILE A 183 -28.81 30.73 -39.83
N SER A 184 -29.72 30.82 -40.80
CA SER A 184 -30.83 29.89 -40.98
C SER A 184 -30.70 29.15 -42.30
N LEU A 185 -30.60 27.82 -42.23
CA LEU A 185 -30.49 26.93 -43.37
C LEU A 185 -31.82 26.20 -43.63
N PRO A 186 -32.22 26.04 -44.90
CA PRO A 186 -33.47 25.34 -45.23
C PRO A 186 -33.42 23.84 -44.89
N SER A 187 -32.24 23.24 -44.95
CA SER A 187 -31.95 21.88 -44.51
C SER A 187 -30.78 21.88 -43.53
N GLY A 188 -30.73 20.91 -42.62
CA GLY A 188 -29.57 20.75 -41.73
C GLY A 188 -28.28 20.58 -42.54
N ALA A 189 -27.22 21.30 -42.17
CA ALA A 189 -25.89 21.15 -42.73
C ALA A 189 -24.97 20.44 -41.74
N THR A 190 -24.10 19.58 -42.26
CA THR A 190 -23.03 18.96 -41.48
C THR A 190 -21.87 19.93 -41.33
N TRP A 191 -21.41 20.14 -40.11
CA TRP A 191 -20.34 21.08 -39.79
C TRP A 191 -19.48 20.54 -38.63
N ASN A 192 -18.18 20.83 -38.63
CA ASN A 192 -17.26 20.57 -37.53
C ASN A 192 -16.36 21.77 -37.23
N GLY A 193 -16.74 22.95 -37.70
CA GLY A 193 -16.09 24.20 -37.35
C GLY A 193 -16.92 25.37 -37.84
N TRP A 194 -16.45 26.57 -37.54
CA TRP A 194 -17.06 27.81 -38.00
C TRP A 194 -15.97 28.87 -38.15
N TYR A 195 -16.29 29.93 -38.88
CA TYR A 195 -15.40 31.06 -39.03
C TYR A 195 -16.18 32.36 -38.98
N PHE A 196 -15.49 33.44 -38.65
CA PHE A 196 -16.00 34.79 -38.84
C PHE A 196 -14.93 35.68 -39.45
N ASN A 197 -15.36 36.77 -40.10
CA ASN A 197 -14.46 37.78 -40.65
C ASN A 197 -14.86 39.14 -40.08
N THR A 198 -13.88 39.96 -39.71
CA THR A 198 -14.13 41.32 -39.25
C THR A 198 -14.10 42.31 -40.42
N SER A 199 -14.87 43.39 -40.35
CA SER A 199 -14.89 44.43 -41.39
C SER A 199 -13.53 45.14 -41.49
N MET A 200 -13.28 45.81 -42.62
CA MET A 200 -12.08 46.63 -42.83
C MET A 200 -12.07 47.92 -41.98
N GLU A 201 -13.09 48.14 -41.16
CA GLU A 201 -13.29 49.36 -40.36
C GLU A 201 -12.41 49.37 -39.09
N ASP A 202 -12.72 50.22 -38.12
CA ASP A 202 -11.94 50.41 -36.89
C ASP A 202 -11.83 49.12 -36.03
N LEU A 203 -10.59 48.78 -35.61
CA LEU A 203 -10.23 47.64 -34.74
C LEU A 203 -10.89 47.70 -33.37
N SER A 204 -11.30 48.90 -32.95
CA SER A 204 -11.93 49.12 -31.65
C SER A 204 -13.27 48.38 -31.51
N PHE A 205 -13.95 48.07 -32.63
CA PHE A 205 -15.24 47.39 -32.67
C PHE A 205 -15.16 45.88 -32.98
N ASP A 206 -13.96 45.30 -33.00
CA ASP A 206 -13.84 43.85 -33.18
C ASP A 206 -14.38 43.10 -31.95
N PRO A 207 -15.11 41.99 -32.14
CA PRO A 207 -15.61 41.20 -31.01
C PRO A 207 -14.44 40.47 -30.33
N VAL A 208 -14.15 40.83 -29.08
CA VAL A 208 -13.14 40.13 -28.27
C VAL A 208 -13.77 39.13 -27.32
N ARG A 209 -15.08 39.20 -27.06
CA ARG A 209 -15.82 38.12 -26.40
C ARG A 209 -17.06 37.82 -27.20
N PHE A 210 -17.31 36.55 -27.42
CA PHE A 210 -18.44 36.10 -28.23
C PHE A 210 -18.90 34.71 -27.81
N SER A 211 -20.13 34.38 -28.18
CA SER A 211 -20.68 33.04 -28.14
C SER A 211 -21.15 32.65 -29.55
N PHE A 212 -21.02 31.37 -29.85
CA PHE A 212 -21.57 30.75 -31.04
C PHE A 212 -22.49 29.62 -30.59
N GLU A 213 -23.76 29.73 -30.91
CA GLU A 213 -24.83 28.83 -30.47
C GLU A 213 -25.40 28.08 -31.67
N ALA A 214 -25.73 26.81 -31.51
CA ALA A 214 -26.49 26.03 -32.48
C ALA A 214 -27.85 25.67 -31.88
N PHE A 215 -28.90 25.80 -32.68
CA PHE A 215 -30.22 25.37 -32.29
C PHE A 215 -30.35 23.86 -32.49
N ASP A 216 -30.60 23.13 -31.42
CA ASP A 216 -30.91 21.71 -31.50
C ASP A 216 -32.41 21.54 -31.74
N SER A 217 -32.76 21.00 -32.91
CA SER A 217 -34.14 20.73 -33.29
C SER A 217 -34.82 19.69 -32.40
N GLN A 218 -34.08 18.80 -31.75
CA GLN A 218 -34.66 17.77 -30.88
C GLN A 218 -35.03 18.36 -29.52
N SER A 219 -34.11 19.09 -28.88
CA SER A 219 -34.35 19.72 -27.58
C SER A 219 -35.14 21.03 -27.67
N GLN A 220 -35.25 21.63 -28.86
CA GLN A 220 -35.77 23.00 -29.07
C GLN A 220 -35.04 24.05 -28.23
N THR A 221 -33.74 23.84 -27.96
CA THR A 221 -32.91 24.77 -27.20
C THR A 221 -31.70 25.23 -27.99
N TRP A 222 -31.27 26.46 -27.72
CA TRP A 222 -29.97 26.94 -28.17
C TRP A 222 -28.89 26.35 -27.24
N THR A 223 -27.87 25.76 -27.85
CA THR A 223 -26.72 25.22 -27.13
C THR A 223 -25.48 25.99 -27.58
N THR A 224 -24.67 26.46 -26.64
CA THR A 224 -23.38 27.07 -26.98
C THR A 224 -22.49 25.99 -27.56
N VAL A 225 -21.98 26.17 -28.77
CA VAL A 225 -21.11 25.20 -29.46
C VAL A 225 -19.76 25.82 -29.87
N GLY A 226 -19.56 27.09 -29.55
CA GLY A 226 -18.31 27.84 -29.69
C GLY A 226 -18.33 29.07 -28.79
N SER A 227 -17.16 29.58 -28.44
CA SER A 227 -17.01 30.85 -27.73
C SER A 227 -15.63 31.44 -27.98
N SER A 228 -15.40 32.63 -27.42
CA SER A 228 -14.11 33.31 -27.45
C SER A 228 -12.99 32.54 -26.73
N THR A 229 -13.27 31.77 -25.67
CA THR A 229 -12.29 30.83 -25.08
C THR A 229 -12.95 29.55 -24.58
N TYR A 230 -12.28 28.41 -24.70
CA TYR A 230 -12.86 27.14 -24.27
C TYR A 230 -11.81 26.18 -23.72
N LEU A 231 -12.25 25.23 -22.90
CA LEU A 231 -11.48 24.08 -22.46
C LEU A 231 -12.02 22.85 -23.17
N SER A 232 -11.20 22.20 -23.97
CA SER A 232 -11.54 20.92 -24.58
C SER A 232 -10.97 19.81 -23.71
N ILE A 233 -11.85 19.05 -23.05
CA ILE A 233 -11.49 17.82 -22.35
C ILE A 233 -12.13 16.67 -23.12
N ALA A 234 -11.30 15.94 -23.86
CA ALA A 234 -11.74 14.86 -24.73
C ALA A 234 -12.80 15.33 -25.75
N SER A 235 -14.01 14.75 -25.77
CA SER A 235 -15.11 15.15 -26.66
C SER A 235 -15.98 16.31 -26.15
N THR A 236 -15.76 16.79 -24.92
CA THR A 236 -16.56 17.87 -24.32
C THR A 236 -15.78 19.19 -24.35
N ASN A 237 -16.46 20.26 -24.79
CA ASN A 237 -15.94 21.62 -24.74
C ASN A 237 -16.68 22.41 -23.67
N THR A 238 -15.96 22.97 -22.70
CA THR A 238 -16.48 23.93 -21.72
C THR A 238 -16.14 25.34 -22.19
N PHE A 239 -17.12 26.24 -22.26
CA PHE A 239 -16.92 27.58 -22.80
C PHE A 239 -16.78 28.61 -21.68
N PHE A 240 -15.62 29.28 -21.64
CA PHE A 240 -15.33 30.39 -20.75
C PHE A 240 -15.42 31.63 -21.65
N HIS A 241 -16.31 32.58 -21.43
CA HIS A 241 -16.34 33.78 -22.28
C HIS A 241 -15.16 34.70 -21.98
N GLY A 242 -13.91 34.23 -22.05
CA GLY A 242 -12.69 35.03 -21.90
C GLY A 242 -12.43 35.89 -23.13
N ARG A 243 -11.49 36.83 -23.06
CA ARG A 243 -11.12 37.67 -24.20
C ARG A 243 -10.33 36.88 -25.24
N TYR A 244 -10.65 37.10 -26.50
CA TYR A 244 -10.05 36.53 -27.69
C TYR A 244 -9.32 37.64 -28.45
N ALA A 245 -8.03 37.43 -28.74
CA ALA A 245 -7.28 38.27 -29.66
C ALA A 245 -7.77 38.05 -31.09
N THR A 246 -8.76 38.83 -31.50
CA THR A 246 -9.07 38.98 -32.93
C THR A 246 -7.85 39.53 -33.67
N THR A 247 -7.57 38.93 -34.83
CA THR A 247 -6.49 39.28 -35.76
C THR A 247 -6.59 40.76 -36.11
N ARG A 248 -5.41 41.37 -36.27
CA ARG A 248 -5.31 42.76 -36.74
C ARG A 248 -5.25 42.84 -38.26
N ASN A 249 -4.97 41.72 -38.92
CA ASN A 249 -4.94 41.64 -40.36
C ASN A 249 -6.37 41.54 -40.89
N ARG A 250 -6.85 42.63 -41.47
CA ARG A 250 -8.24 42.72 -41.94
C ARG A 250 -8.50 41.75 -43.10
N GLY A 251 -9.69 41.17 -43.12
CA GLY A 251 -10.11 40.23 -44.15
C GLY A 251 -9.67 38.78 -43.91
N GLU A 252 -8.77 38.51 -42.95
CA GLU A 252 -8.42 37.14 -42.55
C GLU A 252 -9.58 36.46 -41.83
N LEU A 253 -9.78 35.17 -42.13
CA LEU A 253 -10.82 34.36 -41.53
C LEU A 253 -10.38 33.88 -40.13
N GLU A 254 -11.17 34.22 -39.13
CA GLU A 254 -11.01 33.70 -37.78
C GLU A 254 -11.64 32.31 -37.70
N ILE A 255 -10.81 31.27 -37.82
CA ILE A 255 -11.27 29.88 -37.90
C ILE A 255 -11.31 29.22 -36.52
N GLN A 256 -12.46 28.64 -36.19
CA GLN A 256 -12.69 27.80 -35.02
C GLN A 256 -13.05 26.38 -35.47
N SER A 257 -12.04 25.53 -35.56
CA SER A 257 -12.19 24.12 -35.95
C SER A 257 -12.38 23.24 -34.70
N ARG A 258 -13.41 22.37 -34.71
CA ARG A 258 -13.65 21.33 -33.69
C ARG A 258 -12.98 20.00 -34.04
N ARG A 259 -12.21 19.95 -35.13
CA ARG A 259 -11.48 18.75 -35.51
C ARG A 259 -10.59 18.29 -34.36
N PRO A 260 -10.57 16.99 -34.03
CA PRO A 260 -9.75 16.48 -32.95
C PRO A 260 -8.27 16.72 -33.27
N ARG A 261 -7.63 17.55 -32.45
CA ARG A 261 -6.19 17.83 -32.52
C ARG A 261 -5.44 16.78 -31.70
N PHE A 262 -4.12 16.95 -31.65
CA PHE A 262 -3.24 16.07 -30.88
C PHE A 262 -3.70 15.88 -29.41
N PRO A 263 -4.07 16.93 -28.64
CA PRO A 263 -4.54 16.74 -27.27
C PRO A 263 -5.77 15.85 -27.13
N GLN A 264 -6.79 16.03 -27.99
CA GLN A 264 -7.99 15.18 -27.92
C GLN A 264 -7.68 13.72 -28.26
N LYS A 265 -6.82 13.49 -29.25
CA LYS A 265 -6.37 12.13 -29.61
C LYS A 265 -5.54 11.49 -28.50
N MET A 266 -4.66 12.26 -27.85
CA MET A 266 -3.88 11.78 -26.71
C MET A 266 -4.80 11.46 -25.52
N GLN A 267 -5.79 12.32 -25.25
CA GLN A 267 -6.77 12.09 -24.18
C GLN A 267 -7.60 10.82 -24.42
N LEU A 268 -7.99 10.53 -25.67
CA LEU A 268 -8.66 9.28 -26.03
C LEU A 268 -7.81 8.06 -25.64
N VAL A 269 -6.52 8.07 -26.00
CA VAL A 269 -5.59 6.99 -25.63
C VAL A 269 -5.45 6.90 -24.12
N THR A 270 -5.33 8.03 -23.42
CA THR A 270 -5.29 8.04 -21.95
C THR A 270 -6.55 7.45 -21.33
N ASN A 271 -7.75 7.82 -21.80
CA ASN A 271 -9.01 7.27 -21.30
C ASN A 271 -9.10 5.75 -21.51
N LEU A 272 -8.63 5.24 -22.67
CA LEU A 272 -8.52 3.81 -22.93
C LEU A 272 -7.57 3.11 -21.95
N MET A 273 -6.37 3.65 -21.79
CA MET A 273 -5.35 3.10 -20.89
C MET A 273 -5.87 3.06 -19.45
N VAL A 274 -6.45 4.17 -18.97
CA VAL A 274 -7.04 4.22 -17.63
C VAL A 274 -8.18 3.20 -17.49
N ALA A 275 -9.09 3.10 -18.47
CA ALA A 275 -10.18 2.13 -18.44
C ALA A 275 -9.66 0.70 -18.29
N VAL A 276 -8.76 0.27 -19.18
CA VAL A 276 -8.23 -1.09 -19.24
C VAL A 276 -7.46 -1.42 -17.97
N PHE A 277 -6.45 -0.62 -17.62
CA PHE A 277 -5.53 -0.96 -16.55
C PHE A 277 -6.13 -0.76 -15.15
N THR A 278 -7.09 0.16 -14.98
CA THR A 278 -7.85 0.26 -13.72
C THR A 278 -8.75 -0.97 -13.55
N GLY A 279 -9.36 -1.47 -14.63
CA GLY A 279 -10.14 -2.70 -14.61
C GLY A 279 -9.28 -3.92 -14.28
N LEU A 280 -8.12 -4.03 -14.93
CA LEU A 280 -7.13 -5.08 -14.64
C LEU A 280 -6.58 -4.99 -13.21
N THR A 281 -6.48 -3.80 -12.63
CA THR A 281 -6.11 -3.61 -11.21
C THR A 281 -7.13 -4.28 -10.30
N GLY A 282 -8.43 -4.00 -10.52
CA GLY A 282 -9.51 -4.63 -9.75
C GLY A 282 -9.58 -6.15 -9.95
N LEU A 283 -9.43 -6.62 -11.20
CA LEU A 283 -9.42 -8.05 -11.54
C LEU A 283 -8.24 -8.78 -10.91
N SER A 284 -7.04 -8.19 -10.95
CA SER A 284 -5.84 -8.75 -10.32
C SER A 284 -6.05 -8.98 -8.83
N GLY A 285 -6.72 -8.05 -8.13
CA GLY A 285 -7.12 -8.25 -6.74
C GLY A 285 -8.10 -9.42 -6.54
N SER A 286 -9.01 -9.66 -7.50
CA SER A 286 -9.94 -10.79 -7.43
C SER A 286 -9.27 -12.15 -7.57
N VAL A 287 -8.21 -12.24 -8.39
CA VAL A 287 -7.49 -13.49 -8.65
C VAL A 287 -6.31 -13.74 -7.69
N GLY A 288 -6.11 -12.91 -6.66
CA GLY A 288 -4.99 -13.06 -5.72
C GLY A 288 -3.64 -12.59 -6.27
N LEU A 289 -3.66 -11.68 -7.24
CA LEU A 289 -2.50 -11.04 -7.87
C LEU A 289 -2.41 -9.56 -7.47
N GLU A 290 -2.63 -9.23 -6.20
CA GLU A 290 -2.74 -7.86 -5.71
C GLU A 290 -1.48 -7.03 -5.98
N ARG A 291 -0.29 -7.66 -5.96
CA ARG A 291 0.97 -6.99 -6.32
C ARG A 291 1.02 -6.57 -7.78
N CYS A 292 0.51 -7.42 -8.68
CA CYS A 292 0.36 -7.08 -10.08
C CYS A 292 -0.63 -5.91 -10.21
N GLY A 293 -1.78 -6.00 -9.54
CA GLY A 293 -2.77 -4.92 -9.49
C GLY A 293 -2.17 -3.59 -9.03
N ARG A 294 -1.35 -3.59 -7.98
CA ARG A 294 -0.63 -2.40 -7.52
C ARG A 294 0.30 -1.83 -8.60
N THR A 295 1.11 -2.68 -9.25
CA THR A 295 2.02 -2.25 -10.32
C THR A 295 1.25 -1.67 -11.51
N LEU A 296 0.12 -2.28 -11.89
CA LEU A 296 -0.76 -1.77 -12.96
C LEU A 296 -1.34 -0.41 -12.59
N LEU A 297 -1.77 -0.22 -11.35
CA LEU A 297 -2.27 1.07 -10.86
C LEU A 297 -1.18 2.14 -10.90
N SER A 298 0.04 1.85 -10.40
CA SER A 298 1.17 2.76 -10.47
C SER A 298 1.51 3.14 -11.92
N PHE A 299 1.47 2.17 -12.83
CA PHE A 299 1.67 2.40 -14.25
C PHE A 299 0.62 3.34 -14.85
N VAL A 300 -0.67 3.14 -14.54
CA VAL A 300 -1.76 4.03 -14.98
C VAL A 300 -1.56 5.46 -14.51
N VAL A 301 -1.23 5.64 -13.22
CA VAL A 301 -1.07 6.98 -12.66
C VAL A 301 0.14 7.68 -13.28
N MET A 302 1.23 6.94 -13.50
CA MET A 302 2.38 7.44 -14.26
C MET A 302 2.01 7.81 -15.70
N TRP A 303 1.24 6.97 -16.39
CA TRP A 303 0.79 7.24 -17.75
C TRP A 303 -0.03 8.53 -17.84
N CYS A 304 -0.99 8.74 -16.93
CA CYS A 304 -1.75 9.99 -16.88
C CYS A 304 -0.85 11.21 -16.67
N ALA A 305 0.13 11.12 -15.77
CA ALA A 305 1.08 12.21 -15.54
C ALA A 305 1.88 12.55 -16.82
N LEU A 306 2.38 11.52 -17.51
CA LEU A 306 3.15 11.69 -18.75
C LEU A 306 2.28 12.21 -19.90
N SER A 307 1.04 11.71 -20.04
CA SER A 307 0.13 12.19 -21.09
C SER A 307 -0.23 13.65 -20.91
N ASP A 308 -0.53 14.05 -19.67
CA ASP A 308 -0.93 15.44 -19.38
C ASP A 308 0.26 16.39 -19.51
N ALA A 309 1.47 15.95 -19.13
CA ALA A 309 2.69 16.68 -19.38
C ALA A 309 2.97 16.84 -20.88
N ALA A 310 2.77 15.79 -21.69
CA ALA A 310 2.91 15.87 -23.15
C ALA A 310 1.89 16.82 -23.78
N ILE A 311 0.64 16.81 -23.32
CA ILE A 311 -0.39 17.77 -23.72
C ILE A 311 0.03 19.20 -23.35
N ALA A 312 0.49 19.42 -22.12
CA ALA A 312 0.95 20.73 -21.66
C ALA A 312 2.14 21.24 -22.49
N ILE A 313 3.14 20.39 -22.78
CA ILE A 313 4.30 20.73 -23.62
C ILE A 313 3.86 21.05 -25.04
N TRP A 314 3.01 20.23 -25.66
CA TRP A 314 2.49 20.49 -27.00
C TRP A 314 1.78 21.83 -27.07
N LEU A 315 0.95 22.13 -26.07
CA LEU A 315 0.24 23.40 -25.95
C LEU A 315 1.23 24.57 -25.79
N LEU A 316 2.29 24.44 -24.99
CA LEU A 316 3.33 25.46 -24.84
C LEU A 316 4.12 25.68 -26.14
N MET A 317 4.44 24.62 -26.88
CA MET A 317 5.18 24.72 -28.14
C MET A 317 4.36 25.41 -29.23
N CYS A 318 3.05 25.10 -29.30
CA CYS A 318 2.14 25.77 -30.24
C CYS A 318 1.98 27.27 -29.92
N ASN A 319 2.05 27.66 -28.65
CA ASN A 319 1.99 29.07 -28.24
C ASN A 319 3.19 29.91 -28.69
N SER A 320 4.34 29.31 -29.04
CA SER A 320 5.46 30.08 -29.58
C SER A 320 5.17 30.68 -30.97
N THR A 321 4.16 30.14 -31.66
CA THR A 321 3.60 30.75 -32.86
C THR A 321 2.48 31.72 -32.46
N SER A 322 2.64 33.00 -32.81
CA SER A 322 1.93 34.17 -32.27
C SER A 322 0.39 34.18 -32.35
N GLU A 323 -0.24 33.17 -32.96
CA GLU A 323 -1.70 33.10 -33.13
C GLU A 323 -2.44 32.29 -32.05
N VAL A 324 -1.74 31.52 -31.21
CA VAL A 324 -2.37 30.59 -30.25
C VAL A 324 -2.42 31.16 -28.81
N CYS A 325 -1.62 32.19 -28.52
CA CYS A 325 -1.27 32.62 -27.15
C CYS A 325 -2.44 33.15 -26.29
N GLU A 326 -3.55 33.62 -26.86
CA GLU A 326 -4.72 34.07 -26.07
C GLU A 326 -5.88 33.06 -26.05
N LYS A 327 -5.86 32.02 -26.91
CA LYS A 327 -7.03 31.15 -27.14
C LYS A 327 -7.23 30.07 -26.06
N GLY A 328 -6.34 29.95 -25.05
CA GLY A 328 -6.30 28.73 -24.23
C GLY A 328 -5.76 28.79 -22.79
N SER A 329 -5.64 29.95 -22.13
CA SER A 329 -5.06 30.04 -20.76
C SER A 329 -5.58 28.96 -19.78
N TRP A 330 -6.88 28.69 -19.80
CA TRP A 330 -7.51 27.64 -18.98
C TRP A 330 -7.10 26.21 -19.36
N THR A 331 -6.89 25.92 -20.64
CA THR A 331 -6.41 24.60 -21.11
C THR A 331 -5.00 24.31 -20.62
N HIS A 332 -4.11 25.30 -20.64
CA HIS A 332 -2.76 25.17 -20.11
C HIS A 332 -2.77 24.96 -18.61
N LEU A 333 -3.51 25.81 -17.88
CA LEU A 333 -3.59 25.73 -16.43
C LEU A 333 -4.19 24.39 -15.98
N PHE A 334 -5.23 23.92 -16.67
CA PHE A 334 -5.84 22.63 -16.41
C PHE A 334 -4.86 21.47 -16.69
N ALA A 335 -4.20 21.46 -17.87
CA ALA A 335 -3.26 20.40 -18.23
C ALA A 335 -2.05 20.35 -17.26
N MET A 336 -1.51 21.52 -16.87
CA MET A 336 -0.42 21.61 -15.89
C MET A 336 -0.87 21.15 -14.49
N SER A 337 -2.07 21.57 -14.06
CA SER A 337 -2.64 21.16 -12.77
C SER A 337 -2.88 19.65 -12.73
N SER A 338 -3.41 19.07 -13.81
CA SER A 338 -3.65 17.63 -13.96
C SER A 338 -2.34 16.84 -13.97
N ALA A 339 -1.34 17.28 -14.74
CA ALA A 339 -0.01 16.68 -14.74
C ALA A 339 0.64 16.69 -13.34
N LEU A 340 0.51 17.80 -12.60
CA LEU A 340 0.98 17.92 -11.22
C LEU A 340 0.22 16.96 -10.29
N GLN A 341 -1.11 16.90 -10.39
CA GLN A 341 -1.95 16.00 -9.62
C GLN A 341 -1.50 14.54 -9.77
N TYR A 342 -1.35 14.06 -11.01
CA TYR A 342 -0.96 12.68 -11.26
C TYR A 342 0.50 12.40 -10.90
N SER A 343 1.39 13.39 -11.04
CA SER A 343 2.78 13.27 -10.58
C SER A 343 2.86 13.09 -9.06
N LEU A 344 2.10 13.88 -8.30
CA LEU A 344 1.99 13.72 -6.84
C LEU A 344 1.37 12.37 -6.46
N ALA A 345 0.30 11.97 -7.15
CA ALA A 345 -0.33 10.67 -6.94
C ALA A 345 0.64 9.50 -7.21
N PHE A 346 1.46 9.59 -8.26
CA PHE A 346 2.50 8.61 -8.58
C PHE A 346 3.57 8.57 -7.49
N LEU A 347 4.05 9.73 -7.02
CA LEU A 347 5.02 9.79 -5.93
C LEU A 347 4.51 9.08 -4.67
N PHE A 348 3.24 9.29 -4.31
CA PHE A 348 2.61 8.65 -3.14
C PHE A 348 2.45 7.13 -3.29
N LEU A 349 2.27 6.62 -4.52
CA LEU A 349 2.10 5.18 -4.79
C LEU A 349 3.41 4.44 -5.06
N GLY A 350 4.31 5.03 -5.84
CA GLY A 350 5.46 4.35 -6.44
C GLY A 350 6.80 4.63 -5.78
N VAL A 351 6.97 5.80 -5.15
CA VAL A 351 8.30 6.26 -4.69
C VAL A 351 8.41 6.26 -3.17
N LEU A 352 7.36 6.62 -2.45
CA LEU A 352 7.42 6.65 -0.99
C LEU A 352 7.39 5.22 -0.42
N LYS A 353 8.44 4.88 0.36
CA LYS A 353 8.58 3.58 1.04
C LYS A 353 7.42 3.26 1.98
N LYS A 354 6.70 4.27 2.45
CA LYS A 354 5.44 4.14 3.18
C LYS A 354 4.34 4.56 2.21
N GLU A 355 3.62 3.58 1.65
CA GLU A 355 2.55 3.85 0.70
C GLU A 355 1.48 4.69 1.41
N HIS A 356 1.27 5.92 0.97
CA HIS A 356 0.29 6.82 1.57
C HIS A 356 -1.03 6.74 0.81
N VAL A 357 -1.72 5.60 0.89
CA VAL A 357 -3.00 5.36 0.18
C VAL A 357 -4.03 6.46 0.47
N GLN A 358 -4.06 6.97 1.70
CA GLN A 358 -4.90 8.10 2.06
C GLN A 358 -4.55 9.37 1.28
N LEU A 359 -3.27 9.74 1.22
CA LEU A 359 -2.83 10.92 0.47
C LEU A 359 -3.11 10.74 -1.02
N PHE A 360 -2.93 9.53 -1.57
CA PHE A 360 -3.32 9.23 -2.95
C PHE A 360 -4.80 9.56 -3.22
N PHE A 361 -5.73 9.04 -2.42
CA PHE A 361 -7.17 9.31 -2.61
C PHE A 361 -7.55 10.76 -2.33
N VAL A 362 -6.93 11.41 -1.35
CA VAL A 362 -7.14 12.85 -1.09
C VAL A 362 -6.65 13.68 -2.27
N THR A 363 -5.44 13.43 -2.78
CA THR A 363 -4.90 14.18 -3.92
C THR A 363 -5.78 14.02 -5.15
N ILE A 364 -6.13 12.78 -5.53
CA ILE A 364 -7.01 12.57 -6.70
C ILE A 364 -8.39 13.19 -6.45
N GLY A 365 -8.99 12.95 -5.29
CA GLY A 365 -10.33 13.42 -4.96
C GLY A 365 -10.44 14.94 -4.86
N SER A 366 -9.50 15.62 -4.20
CA SER A 366 -9.55 17.07 -3.99
C SER A 366 -9.32 17.84 -5.29
N PHE A 367 -8.37 17.41 -6.12
CA PHE A 367 -8.14 18.07 -7.41
C PHE A 367 -9.34 17.88 -8.35
N THR A 368 -9.84 16.64 -8.50
CA THR A 368 -11.02 16.40 -9.33
C THR A 368 -12.25 17.14 -8.82
N PHE A 369 -12.45 17.24 -7.51
CA PHE A 369 -13.54 18.04 -6.92
C PHE A 369 -13.37 19.54 -7.22
N GLY A 370 -12.16 20.07 -7.07
CA GLY A 370 -11.85 21.46 -7.40
C GLY A 370 -12.12 21.76 -8.89
N SER A 371 -11.72 20.86 -9.79
CA SER A 371 -12.05 20.96 -11.22
C SER A 371 -13.56 20.94 -11.46
N ALA A 372 -14.31 20.07 -10.78
CA ALA A 372 -15.77 20.04 -10.88
C ALA A 372 -16.40 21.39 -10.49
N LEU A 373 -15.96 21.97 -9.37
CA LEU A 373 -16.47 23.26 -8.89
C LEU A 373 -16.18 24.40 -9.86
N VAL A 374 -14.97 24.45 -10.42
CA VAL A 374 -14.62 25.44 -11.44
C VAL A 374 -15.52 25.28 -12.66
N LEU A 375 -15.76 24.05 -13.12
CA LEU A 375 -16.54 23.79 -14.34
C LEU A 375 -18.06 23.89 -14.15
N LEU A 376 -18.56 23.83 -12.91
CA LEU A 376 -20.00 23.88 -12.61
C LEU A 376 -20.70 25.14 -13.13
N HIS A 377 -19.98 26.25 -13.23
CA HIS A 377 -20.54 27.55 -13.60
C HIS A 377 -20.47 27.86 -15.10
N TYR A 378 -19.91 26.97 -15.92
CA TYR A 378 -19.68 27.24 -17.33
C TYR A 378 -20.54 26.35 -18.24
N PRO A 379 -21.06 26.91 -19.35
CA PRO A 379 -21.80 26.12 -20.33
C PRO A 379 -20.87 25.10 -21.00
N ASN A 380 -21.39 23.88 -21.18
CA ASN A 380 -20.68 22.75 -21.76
C ASN A 380 -21.40 22.28 -23.03
N ASP A 381 -20.63 21.90 -24.04
CA ASP A 381 -21.13 21.20 -25.22
C ASP A 381 -20.42 19.86 -25.40
N GLY A 382 -21.21 18.80 -25.40
CA GLY A 382 -20.74 17.42 -25.48
C GLY A 382 -21.85 16.46 -25.06
N PRO A 383 -21.66 15.15 -25.29
CA PRO A 383 -22.62 14.15 -24.88
C PRO A 383 -22.78 14.08 -23.35
N TYR A 384 -21.81 14.59 -22.58
CA TYR A 384 -21.84 14.64 -21.12
C TYR A 384 -21.32 15.97 -20.58
N SER A 385 -21.85 16.37 -19.43
CA SER A 385 -21.30 17.44 -18.63
C SER A 385 -19.97 16.99 -18.02
N SER A 386 -18.86 17.64 -18.40
CA SER A 386 -17.53 17.43 -17.81
C SER A 386 -17.57 17.57 -16.28
N THR A 387 -18.45 18.42 -15.77
CA THR A 387 -18.70 18.59 -14.34
C THR A 387 -19.23 17.32 -13.66
N SER A 388 -20.21 16.65 -14.27
CA SER A 388 -20.78 15.41 -13.71
C SER A 388 -19.73 14.32 -13.58
N TRP A 389 -18.82 14.23 -14.55
CA TRP A 389 -17.69 13.32 -14.52
C TRP A 389 -16.79 13.55 -13.32
N PHE A 390 -16.31 14.77 -13.15
CA PHE A 390 -15.41 15.09 -12.04
C PHE A 390 -16.07 14.86 -10.69
N PHE A 391 -17.37 15.08 -10.55
CA PHE A 391 -18.12 14.70 -9.34
C PHE A 391 -18.19 13.18 -9.13
N LEU A 392 -18.46 12.40 -10.20
CA LEU A 392 -18.56 10.95 -10.12
C LEU A 392 -17.25 10.28 -9.67
N ILE A 393 -16.08 10.85 -9.99
CA ILE A 393 -14.79 10.35 -9.46
C ILE A 393 -14.48 10.94 -8.10
N SER A 394 -14.64 12.25 -7.93
CA SER A 394 -14.17 12.95 -6.73
C SER A 394 -14.91 12.52 -5.48
N ILE A 395 -16.24 12.35 -5.55
CA ILE A 395 -17.06 12.00 -4.40
C ILE A 395 -16.63 10.64 -3.82
N PRO A 396 -16.54 9.54 -4.60
CA PRO A 396 -16.03 8.27 -4.10
C PRO A 396 -14.60 8.35 -3.56
N CYS A 397 -13.68 9.02 -4.26
CA CYS A 397 -12.29 9.15 -3.82
C CYS A 397 -12.18 9.87 -2.46
N LEU A 398 -12.85 11.02 -2.32
CA LEU A 398 -12.89 11.78 -1.06
C LEU A 398 -13.63 11.02 0.03
N SER A 399 -14.72 10.31 -0.30
CA SER A 399 -15.46 9.49 0.65
C SER A 399 -14.61 8.35 1.20
N ILE A 400 -13.83 7.67 0.36
CA ILE A 400 -12.88 6.64 0.78
C ILE A 400 -11.82 7.25 1.69
N ALA A 401 -11.19 8.36 1.27
CA ALA A 401 -10.17 9.04 2.07
C ALA A 401 -10.69 9.44 3.47
N LEU A 402 -11.85 10.09 3.51
CA LEU A 402 -12.50 10.53 4.74
C LEU A 402 -12.92 9.34 5.62
N TRP A 403 -13.50 8.31 5.02
CA TRP A 403 -13.89 7.08 5.72
C TRP A 403 -12.68 6.41 6.37
N VAL A 404 -11.56 6.24 5.66
CA VAL A 404 -10.35 5.65 6.25
C VAL A 404 -9.84 6.50 7.42
N LEU A 405 -9.83 7.83 7.31
CA LEU A 405 -9.40 8.74 8.37
C LEU A 405 -10.31 8.68 9.62
N ILE A 406 -11.63 8.78 9.43
CA ILE A 406 -12.61 8.74 10.52
C ILE A 406 -12.58 7.36 11.18
N ASN A 407 -12.63 6.29 10.38
CA ASN A 407 -12.63 4.92 10.90
C ASN A 407 -11.35 4.63 11.69
N ARG A 408 -10.18 5.13 11.25
CA ARG A 408 -8.94 5.04 12.03
C ARG A 408 -9.07 5.73 13.37
N ARG A 409 -9.51 6.98 13.40
CA ARG A 409 -9.65 7.73 14.65
C ARG A 409 -10.58 7.00 15.64
N ILE A 410 -11.71 6.49 15.14
CA ILE A 410 -12.66 5.71 15.95
C ILE A 410 -12.00 4.42 16.47
N ILE A 411 -11.35 3.65 15.60
CA ILE A 411 -10.73 2.37 15.97
C ILE A 411 -9.59 2.59 16.98
N VAL A 412 -8.71 3.58 16.76
CA VAL A 412 -7.63 3.91 17.69
C VAL A 412 -8.18 4.39 19.02
N ALA A 413 -9.23 5.23 19.03
CA ALA A 413 -9.87 5.68 20.26
C ALA A 413 -10.48 4.51 21.05
N ARG A 414 -11.23 3.62 20.39
CA ARG A 414 -11.80 2.41 21.01
C ARG A 414 -10.71 1.48 21.53
N ALA A 415 -9.69 1.23 20.72
CA ALA A 415 -8.52 0.45 21.09
C ALA A 415 -7.83 1.00 22.34
N LYS A 416 -7.63 2.33 22.40
CA LYS A 416 -7.01 3.00 23.55
C LYS A 416 -7.86 2.80 24.81
N GLN A 417 -9.18 3.04 24.70
CA GLN A 417 -10.10 2.82 25.81
C GLN A 417 -10.08 1.38 26.34
N LEU A 418 -9.94 0.38 25.46
CA LEU A 418 -9.87 -1.02 25.85
C LEU A 418 -8.64 -1.35 26.71
N VAL A 419 -7.51 -0.67 26.49
CA VAL A 419 -6.25 -0.98 27.20
C VAL A 419 -5.92 0.00 28.31
N GLU A 420 -6.65 1.11 28.48
CA GLU A 420 -6.30 2.14 29.47
C GLU A 420 -6.29 1.55 30.89
N LYS A 421 -7.30 0.74 31.25
CA LYS A 421 -7.33 0.07 32.56
C LYS A 421 -6.16 -0.89 32.77
N ASP A 422 -5.76 -1.62 31.73
CA ASP A 422 -4.61 -2.53 31.81
C ASP A 422 -3.31 -1.72 31.99
N LYS A 423 -3.18 -0.63 31.25
CA LYS A 423 -2.04 0.29 31.31
C LYS A 423 -1.93 0.95 32.69
N ASP A 424 -3.04 1.36 33.31
CA ASP A 424 -3.05 1.94 34.65
C ASP A 424 -2.54 0.93 35.67
N ARG A 425 -3.04 -0.32 35.62
CA ARG A 425 -2.57 -1.41 36.49
C ARG A 425 -1.09 -1.72 36.33
N TYR A 426 -0.60 -1.77 35.08
CA TYR A 426 0.83 -1.96 34.83
C TYR A 426 1.67 -0.76 35.31
N SER A 427 1.14 0.47 35.21
CA SER A 427 1.83 1.67 35.64
C SER A 427 1.94 1.74 37.16
N GLU A 428 0.85 1.42 37.86
CA GLU A 428 0.82 1.29 39.33
C GLU A 428 1.83 0.26 39.82
N LEU A 429 1.82 -0.94 39.22
CA LEU A 429 2.80 -1.99 39.54
C LEU A 429 4.25 -1.53 39.25
N TRP A 430 4.46 -0.83 38.13
CA TRP A 430 5.79 -0.34 37.78
C TRP A 430 6.32 0.68 38.79
N THR A 431 5.46 1.57 39.30
CA THR A 431 5.83 2.51 40.36
C THR A 431 6.28 1.77 41.62
N GLN A 432 5.51 0.76 42.05
CA GLN A 432 5.86 -0.06 43.23
C GLN A 432 7.20 -0.78 43.07
N ILE A 433 7.46 -1.37 41.90
CA ILE A 433 8.74 -2.04 41.60
C ILE A 433 9.89 -1.03 41.55
N THR A 434 9.67 0.15 40.96
CA THR A 434 10.69 1.20 40.86
C THR A 434 11.09 1.71 42.24
N GLU A 435 10.14 1.87 43.15
CA GLU A 435 10.37 2.30 44.53
C GLU A 435 11.04 1.22 45.38
N SER A 436 10.58 -0.03 45.26
CA SER A 436 11.08 -1.14 46.09
C SER A 436 12.40 -1.75 45.59
N GLN A 437 12.70 -1.68 44.29
CA GLN A 437 13.84 -2.37 43.66
C GLN A 437 14.72 -1.43 42.82
N GLN A 438 14.83 -0.16 43.24
CA GLN A 438 15.56 0.87 42.48
C GLN A 438 17.01 0.49 42.17
N GLU A 439 17.77 -0.02 43.14
CA GLU A 439 19.18 -0.37 42.95
C GLU A 439 19.35 -1.51 41.95
N ALA A 440 18.54 -2.56 42.09
CA ALA A 440 18.56 -3.70 41.17
C ALA A 440 18.19 -3.29 39.72
N LEU A 441 17.27 -2.33 39.55
CA LEU A 441 16.95 -1.78 38.23
C LEU A 441 18.13 -1.00 37.61
N ILE A 442 18.86 -0.22 38.41
CA ILE A 442 20.05 0.50 37.94
C ILE A 442 21.12 -0.52 37.52
N ASP A 443 21.32 -1.57 38.30
CA ASP A 443 22.29 -2.62 37.96
C ASP A 443 21.90 -3.40 36.70
N LEU A 444 20.60 -3.69 36.50
CA LEU A 444 20.08 -4.26 35.26
C LEU A 444 20.32 -3.33 34.06
N GLU A 445 20.07 -2.02 34.22
CA GLU A 445 20.33 -1.02 33.17
C GLU A 445 21.82 -0.98 32.79
N ARG A 446 22.74 -1.03 33.77
CA ARG A 446 24.18 -1.10 33.51
C ARG A 446 24.54 -2.39 32.78
N LEU A 447 24.06 -3.53 33.27
CA LEU A 447 24.32 -4.84 32.66
C LEU A 447 23.88 -4.88 31.20
N VAL A 448 22.65 -4.45 30.88
CA VAL A 448 22.18 -4.42 29.49
C VAL A 448 23.02 -3.49 28.62
N ARG A 449 23.37 -2.30 29.14
CA ARG A 449 24.18 -1.31 28.41
C ARG A 449 25.56 -1.85 28.07
N ASP A 450 26.18 -2.60 28.97
CA ASP A 450 27.54 -3.12 28.78
C ASP A 450 27.57 -4.24 27.71
N PHE A 451 26.48 -5.00 27.55
CA PHE A 451 26.35 -6.06 26.54
C PHE A 451 25.76 -5.63 25.20
N GLN A 452 25.02 -4.51 25.17
CA GLN A 452 24.39 -4.01 23.94
C GLN A 452 25.36 -3.86 22.74
N PRO A 453 26.64 -3.45 22.91
CA PRO A 453 27.60 -3.36 21.82
C PRO A 453 28.03 -4.70 21.22
N ILE A 454 27.93 -5.80 21.99
CA ILE A 454 28.36 -7.16 21.60
C ILE A 454 27.27 -7.85 20.76
N CYS A 455 26.02 -7.41 20.87
CA CYS A 455 24.89 -8.02 20.15
C CYS A 455 25.06 -7.95 18.63
N THR A 456 24.73 -9.03 17.91
CA THR A 456 24.73 -9.01 16.45
C THR A 456 23.56 -8.18 15.94
N LYS A 457 23.85 -7.02 15.36
CA LYS A 457 22.83 -6.05 14.94
C LYS A 457 21.98 -6.50 13.74
N ASP A 458 22.13 -7.74 13.30
CA ASP A 458 21.59 -8.25 12.04
C ASP A 458 20.13 -8.71 12.14
N ALA A 459 19.58 -9.05 13.31
CA ALA A 459 18.13 -9.28 13.55
C ALA A 459 17.38 -10.02 12.42
N VAL A 460 18.04 -11.01 11.83
CA VAL A 460 17.67 -11.71 10.59
C VAL A 460 17.77 -13.22 10.79
N GLN A 461 16.87 -13.99 10.19
CA GLN A 461 16.92 -15.45 10.08
C GLN A 461 17.73 -15.82 8.85
N TYR A 462 18.56 -16.86 8.93
CA TYR A 462 19.39 -17.31 7.82
C TYR A 462 19.03 -18.72 7.36
N GLN A 463 19.39 -19.03 6.13
CA GLN A 463 19.33 -20.38 5.59
C GLN A 463 20.52 -21.20 6.10
N PRO A 464 20.32 -22.48 6.45
CA PRO A 464 21.43 -23.40 6.66
C PRO A 464 22.30 -23.50 5.40
N PRO A 465 23.63 -23.62 5.53
CA PRO A 465 24.54 -23.66 4.40
C PRO A 465 24.31 -24.93 3.59
N SER A 466 24.06 -24.77 2.29
CA SER A 466 23.95 -25.88 1.35
C SER A 466 25.30 -26.07 0.64
N HIS A 467 26.25 -26.73 1.30
CA HIS A 467 27.60 -27.12 0.82
C HIS A 467 28.52 -26.04 0.18
N VAL A 468 28.03 -24.88 -0.25
CA VAL A 468 28.79 -23.82 -0.91
C VAL A 468 28.08 -22.47 -0.68
N CYS A 469 28.82 -21.48 -0.16
CA CYS A 469 28.52 -20.04 -0.09
C CYS A 469 27.63 -19.45 1.05
N SER A 470 27.92 -18.15 1.25
CA SER A 470 27.42 -17.11 2.18
C SER A 470 26.11 -17.32 2.92
N LEU A 471 26.05 -16.80 4.16
CA LEU A 471 24.83 -16.57 4.94
C LEU A 471 23.78 -15.83 4.10
N MET A 472 22.75 -16.55 3.64
CA MET A 472 21.62 -15.98 2.90
C MET A 472 20.42 -15.81 3.85
N PRO A 473 19.74 -14.66 3.86
CA PRO A 473 18.52 -14.47 4.63
C PRO A 473 17.43 -15.49 4.24
N GLU A 474 16.66 -15.98 5.21
CA GLU A 474 15.56 -16.91 4.94
C GLU A 474 14.40 -16.19 4.25
N SER A 475 14.00 -16.71 3.09
CA SER A 475 12.89 -16.18 2.28
C SER A 475 11.66 -17.07 2.31
N CYS A 476 11.79 -18.33 2.74
CA CYS A 476 10.73 -19.33 2.72
C CYS A 476 10.18 -19.58 4.13
N LEU A 477 8.89 -19.33 4.33
CA LEU A 477 8.25 -19.53 5.62
C LEU A 477 8.21 -21.01 6.03
N ASP A 478 7.96 -21.93 5.08
CA ASP A 478 7.94 -23.38 5.36
C ASP A 478 9.29 -23.88 5.88
N ARG A 479 10.38 -23.47 5.23
CA ARG A 479 11.74 -23.83 5.64
C ARG A 479 12.07 -23.26 7.02
N LEU A 480 11.62 -22.03 7.29
CA LEU A 480 11.78 -21.42 8.61
C LEU A 480 11.06 -22.23 9.70
N TYR A 481 9.84 -22.69 9.44
CA TYR A 481 9.09 -23.53 10.38
C TYR A 481 9.73 -24.90 10.58
N ALA A 482 10.19 -25.56 9.52
CA ALA A 482 10.89 -26.83 9.61
C ALA A 482 12.14 -26.72 10.50
N GLY A 483 12.94 -25.66 10.29
CA GLY A 483 14.10 -25.38 11.14
C GLY A 483 13.74 -25.01 12.58
N SER A 484 12.64 -24.29 12.77
CA SER A 484 12.14 -23.92 14.10
C SER A 484 11.74 -25.14 14.94
N ILE A 485 11.25 -26.22 14.32
CA ILE A 485 10.95 -27.48 15.01
C ILE A 485 12.22 -28.11 15.58
N ALA A 486 13.34 -28.03 14.86
CA ALA A 486 14.62 -28.57 15.32
C ALA A 486 15.24 -27.75 16.47
N VAL A 487 15.00 -26.44 16.52
CA VAL A 487 15.59 -25.55 17.53
C VAL A 487 14.74 -25.39 18.78
N ASP A 488 13.43 -25.68 18.72
CA ASP A 488 12.55 -25.59 19.89
C ASP A 488 13.00 -26.45 21.09
N PRO A 489 13.40 -27.73 20.92
CA PRO A 489 13.95 -28.53 22.03
C PRO A 489 15.19 -27.92 22.68
N LEU A 490 16.12 -27.39 21.86
CA LEU A 490 17.35 -26.74 22.35
C LEU A 490 17.02 -25.51 23.22
N LEU A 491 16.06 -24.68 22.77
CA LEU A 491 15.64 -23.53 23.56
C LEU A 491 14.98 -23.94 24.88
N ARG A 492 14.18 -25.02 24.89
CA ARG A 492 13.55 -25.53 26.12
C ARG A 492 14.59 -26.02 27.11
N GLU A 493 15.54 -26.83 26.66
CA GLU A 493 16.65 -27.33 27.50
C GLU A 493 17.46 -26.19 28.12
N LYS A 494 17.87 -25.22 27.30
CA LYS A 494 18.60 -24.04 27.77
C LYS A 494 17.75 -23.18 28.72
N THR A 495 16.46 -23.04 28.46
CA THR A 495 15.52 -22.33 29.36
C THR A 495 15.44 -23.01 30.73
N LEU A 496 15.41 -24.35 30.80
CA LEU A 496 15.47 -25.09 32.07
C LEU A 496 16.77 -24.79 32.82
N LEU A 497 17.90 -24.86 32.12
CA LEU A 497 19.23 -24.62 32.70
C LEU A 497 19.39 -23.20 33.23
N TRP A 498 18.98 -22.18 32.46
CA TRP A 498 19.08 -20.78 32.88
C TRP A 498 18.11 -20.47 34.03
N ALA A 499 16.91 -21.06 34.03
CA ALA A 499 15.96 -20.92 35.12
C ALA A 499 16.50 -21.55 36.42
N SER A 500 17.00 -22.78 36.38
CA SER A 500 17.51 -23.45 37.59
C SER A 500 18.72 -22.74 38.20
N LYS A 501 19.66 -22.25 37.37
CA LYS A 501 20.85 -21.52 37.83
C LYS A 501 20.54 -20.17 38.49
N ALA A 502 19.45 -19.52 38.08
CA ALA A 502 19.13 -18.16 38.52
C ALA A 502 17.89 -18.09 39.42
N GLY A 503 17.37 -19.23 39.89
CA GLY A 503 16.13 -19.27 40.67
C GLY A 503 14.91 -18.76 39.90
N GLY A 504 14.91 -18.92 38.58
CA GLY A 504 13.77 -18.62 37.71
C GLY A 504 12.63 -19.62 37.89
N LEU A 505 11.42 -19.14 37.63
CA LEU A 505 10.19 -19.90 37.66
C LEU A 505 9.71 -20.15 36.22
N LEU A 506 9.12 -21.31 35.97
CA LEU A 506 8.52 -21.66 34.68
C LEU A 506 7.01 -21.82 34.80
N PRO A 507 6.22 -21.46 33.76
CA PRO A 507 4.78 -21.68 33.78
C PRO A 507 4.43 -23.15 33.90
N CYS A 508 3.43 -23.50 34.72
CA CYS A 508 2.95 -24.88 34.85
C CYS A 508 1.71 -25.15 34.01
N VAL A 509 1.50 -26.42 33.64
CA VAL A 509 0.19 -26.90 33.24
C VAL A 509 -0.70 -26.85 34.47
N VAL A 510 -1.84 -26.15 34.38
CA VAL A 510 -2.75 -25.97 35.52
C VAL A 510 -3.35 -27.33 35.86
N CYS A 511 -2.79 -28.00 36.87
CA CYS A 511 -3.41 -29.08 37.60
C CYS A 511 -4.00 -28.50 38.90
N SER A 512 -5.06 -29.09 39.45
CA SER A 512 -5.73 -28.59 40.68
C SER A 512 -4.78 -28.46 41.88
N GLU A 513 -3.62 -29.13 41.84
CA GLU A 513 -2.65 -29.22 42.92
C GLU A 513 -1.34 -28.47 42.61
N CYS A 514 -1.16 -27.93 41.39
CA CYS A 514 0.10 -27.38 40.93
C CYS A 514 0.13 -25.84 41.09
N PRO A 515 1.22 -25.24 41.60
CA PRO A 515 1.36 -23.80 41.58
C PRO A 515 1.40 -23.30 40.12
N LYS A 516 0.92 -22.07 39.89
CA LYS A 516 0.89 -21.45 38.55
C LYS A 516 2.28 -21.38 37.91
N TYR A 517 3.32 -21.23 38.73
CA TYR A 517 4.71 -21.24 38.31
C TYR A 517 5.50 -22.21 39.20
N LEU A 518 6.41 -22.97 38.60
CA LEU A 518 7.27 -23.94 39.28
C LEU A 518 8.71 -23.42 39.33
N ARG A 519 9.29 -23.44 40.53
CA ARG A 519 10.73 -23.25 40.74
C ARG A 519 11.39 -24.62 40.60
N LEU A 520 12.27 -24.76 39.62
CA LEU A 520 13.01 -26.01 39.44
C LEU A 520 14.17 -26.06 40.43
N MET A 521 14.21 -27.10 41.26
CA MET A 521 15.30 -27.31 42.22
C MET A 521 16.40 -28.20 41.62
N SER A 522 16.05 -29.02 40.64
CA SER A 522 16.94 -29.96 39.97
C SER A 522 16.56 -30.09 38.48
N THR A 523 17.47 -30.65 37.68
CA THR A 523 17.25 -30.95 36.24
C THR A 523 16.91 -32.42 36.00
N ASP A 524 16.67 -33.20 37.06
CA ASP A 524 16.43 -34.66 37.08
C ASP A 524 15.09 -35.13 36.49
N GLY A 525 14.44 -34.30 35.68
CA GLY A 525 13.43 -34.71 34.70
C GLY A 525 11.99 -34.85 35.21
N SER A 526 11.75 -35.22 36.48
CA SER A 526 10.37 -35.42 36.99
C SER A 526 9.58 -34.11 37.10
N GLU A 527 10.23 -33.01 37.45
CA GLU A 527 9.59 -31.69 37.54
C GLU A 527 9.32 -31.08 36.15
N VAL A 528 10.06 -31.51 35.14
CA VAL A 528 10.03 -30.96 33.77
C VAL A 528 8.71 -31.26 33.06
N THR A 529 8.07 -32.39 33.38
CA THR A 529 6.79 -32.80 32.75
C THR A 529 5.64 -31.86 33.08
N CYS A 530 5.74 -31.11 34.18
CA CYS A 530 4.71 -30.15 34.60
C CYS A 530 4.83 -28.78 33.92
N VAL A 531 5.93 -28.52 33.20
CA VAL A 531 6.20 -27.23 32.56
C VAL A 531 5.32 -27.03 31.33
N ARG A 532 4.58 -25.91 31.30
CA ARG A 532 3.81 -25.44 30.15
C ARG A 532 4.71 -24.66 29.20
N TRP A 533 5.25 -25.36 28.22
CA TRP A 533 6.02 -24.76 27.14
C TRP A 533 5.16 -23.87 26.23
N ALA A 534 5.75 -22.79 25.74
CA ALA A 534 5.12 -22.01 24.68
C ALA A 534 5.17 -22.81 23.36
N SER A 535 4.02 -22.90 22.69
CA SER A 535 3.96 -23.50 21.36
C SER A 535 4.58 -22.58 20.31
N LEU A 536 5.03 -23.20 19.20
CA LEU A 536 5.43 -22.46 18.00
C LEU A 536 4.35 -21.45 17.62
N LYS A 537 4.78 -20.26 17.19
CA LYS A 537 3.86 -19.24 16.70
C LYS A 537 2.98 -19.86 15.60
N ARG A 538 1.67 -19.64 15.67
CA ARG A 538 0.76 -20.06 14.60
C ARG A 538 1.11 -19.40 13.27
N ARG A 539 1.07 -20.16 12.17
CA ARG A 539 1.47 -19.73 10.82
C ARG A 539 0.76 -18.46 10.37
N GLU A 540 -0.55 -18.37 10.61
CA GLU A 540 -1.37 -17.22 10.23
C GLU A 540 -0.88 -15.95 10.92
N ARG A 541 -0.51 -16.06 12.21
CA ARG A 541 0.00 -14.93 12.99
C ARG A 541 1.41 -14.54 12.58
N ALA A 542 2.22 -15.49 12.10
CA ALA A 542 3.51 -15.19 11.49
C ALA A 542 3.35 -14.41 10.19
N ILE A 543 2.49 -14.88 9.29
CA ILE A 543 2.16 -14.20 8.02
C ILE A 543 1.66 -12.78 8.27
N GLU A 544 0.69 -12.60 9.17
CA GLU A 544 0.19 -11.27 9.53
C GLU A 544 1.31 -10.32 9.98
N LYS A 545 2.26 -10.81 10.80
CA LYS A 545 3.38 -10.03 11.30
C LYS A 545 4.37 -9.69 10.18
N ILE A 546 4.69 -10.66 9.32
CA ILE A 546 5.59 -10.50 8.18
C ILE A 546 5.06 -9.45 7.20
N VAL A 547 3.78 -9.54 6.86
CA VAL A 547 3.14 -8.60 5.92
C VAL A 547 3.05 -7.20 6.54
N ARG A 548 2.62 -7.11 7.80
CA ARG A 548 2.34 -5.80 8.42
C ARG A 548 3.59 -5.06 8.86
N ILE A 549 4.52 -5.75 9.51
CA ILE A 549 5.70 -5.14 10.15
C ILE A 549 6.94 -5.27 9.27
N TYR A 550 7.11 -6.41 8.61
CA TYR A 550 8.37 -6.76 7.95
C TYR A 550 8.35 -6.60 6.43
N SER A 551 7.34 -5.94 5.85
CA SER A 551 7.29 -5.69 4.40
C SER A 551 7.39 -6.95 3.55
N SER A 552 6.75 -8.04 4.01
CA SER A 552 6.82 -9.37 3.39
C SER A 552 8.19 -10.07 3.49
N ASP A 553 9.12 -9.56 4.30
CA ASP A 553 10.42 -10.18 4.54
C ASP A 553 10.33 -11.24 5.65
N VAL A 554 10.36 -12.51 5.25
CA VAL A 554 10.30 -13.67 6.15
C VAL A 554 11.49 -13.68 7.11
N SER A 555 12.66 -13.22 6.68
CA SER A 555 13.88 -13.29 7.48
C SER A 555 13.81 -12.46 8.76
N LYS A 556 12.90 -11.49 8.86
CA LYS A 556 12.81 -10.61 10.02
C LYS A 556 11.91 -11.12 11.16
N ILE A 557 11.24 -12.26 11.00
CA ILE A 557 10.42 -12.83 12.07
C ILE A 557 11.28 -13.62 13.07
N MET A 558 11.43 -13.11 14.28
CA MET A 558 12.36 -13.66 15.28
C MET A 558 11.67 -14.42 16.44
N ASP A 559 10.35 -14.58 16.38
CA ASP A 559 9.54 -15.11 17.47
C ASP A 559 8.64 -16.27 17.03
N ILE A 560 9.17 -17.14 16.15
CA ILE A 560 8.54 -18.42 15.80
C ILE A 560 8.69 -19.38 16.98
N VAL A 561 9.93 -19.62 17.39
CA VAL A 561 10.30 -20.32 18.62
C VAL A 561 10.46 -19.26 19.72
N ARG A 562 9.80 -19.47 20.86
CA ARG A 562 9.87 -18.52 21.96
C ARG A 562 9.63 -19.20 23.30
N GLN A 563 10.28 -18.74 24.36
CA GLN A 563 10.01 -19.18 25.74
C GLN A 563 10.02 -17.98 26.70
N SER A 564 9.66 -18.23 27.96
CA SER A 564 9.71 -17.22 29.01
C SER A 564 10.16 -17.79 30.35
N ILE A 565 10.94 -17.01 31.09
CA ILE A 565 11.32 -17.29 32.48
C ILE A 565 10.73 -16.19 33.37
N ILE A 566 10.12 -16.60 34.48
CA ILE A 566 9.43 -15.70 35.41
C ILE A 566 10.30 -15.52 36.66
N PHE A 567 10.38 -14.30 37.20
CA PHE A 567 11.24 -14.00 38.36
C PHE A 567 10.46 -13.27 39.45
N ASP A 568 10.71 -13.60 40.71
CA ASP A 568 10.13 -12.88 41.85
C ASP A 568 10.81 -11.50 42.05
N SER A 569 12.08 -11.34 41.63
CA SER A 569 12.85 -10.09 41.78
C SER A 569 13.63 -9.68 40.53
N VAL A 570 13.95 -8.39 40.43
CA VAL A 570 14.85 -7.83 39.39
C VAL A 570 16.27 -8.37 39.54
N LEU A 571 16.70 -8.69 40.77
CA LEU A 571 18.01 -9.24 41.06
C LEU A 571 18.18 -10.65 40.45
N ASP A 572 17.20 -11.53 40.65
CA ASP A 572 17.22 -12.88 40.07
C ASP A 572 17.18 -12.83 38.55
N LEU A 573 16.36 -11.93 37.99
CA LEU A 573 16.31 -11.67 36.55
C LEU A 573 17.68 -11.23 36.01
N SER A 574 18.35 -10.31 36.71
CA SER A 574 19.69 -9.82 36.35
C SER A 574 20.74 -10.91 36.44
N THR A 575 20.62 -11.81 37.42
CA THR A 575 21.47 -12.98 37.58
C THR A 575 21.29 -13.93 36.40
N CYS A 576 20.05 -14.22 36.01
CA CYS A 576 19.76 -15.04 34.83
C CYS A 576 20.35 -14.42 33.55
N LEU A 577 20.24 -13.10 33.40
CA LEU A 577 20.78 -12.41 32.24
C LEU A 577 22.31 -12.54 32.14
N ARG A 578 23.04 -12.49 33.28
CA ARG A 578 24.50 -12.78 33.31
C ARG A 578 24.80 -14.22 32.89
N VAL A 579 24.05 -15.19 33.44
CA VAL A 579 24.21 -16.61 33.10
C VAL A 579 24.02 -16.85 31.60
N ILE A 580 23.03 -16.18 30.97
CA ILE A 580 22.79 -16.29 29.53
C ILE A 580 23.93 -15.64 28.72
N PHE A 581 24.43 -14.49 29.17
CA PHE A 581 25.53 -13.80 28.50
C PHE A 581 26.88 -14.53 28.61
N GLU A 582 27.05 -15.35 29.63
CA GLU A 582 28.23 -16.20 29.84
C GLU A 582 28.10 -17.59 29.18
N ASP A 583 26.96 -17.91 28.54
CA ASP A 583 26.74 -19.19 27.87
C ASP A 583 27.43 -19.20 26.49
N GLU A 584 28.50 -20.00 26.37
CA GLU A 584 29.33 -20.08 25.17
C GLU A 584 28.60 -20.59 23.92
N ASP A 585 27.49 -21.32 24.07
CA ASP A 585 26.67 -21.78 22.93
C ASP A 585 25.66 -20.71 22.47
N VAL A 586 25.63 -19.52 23.09
CA VAL A 586 24.63 -18.49 22.79
C VAL A 586 25.24 -17.29 22.08
N GLU A 587 24.65 -16.95 20.93
CA GLU A 587 24.85 -15.66 20.27
C GLU A 587 23.65 -14.75 20.56
N ILE A 588 23.88 -13.61 21.21
CA ILE A 588 22.84 -12.61 21.45
C ILE A 588 22.67 -11.73 20.21
N VAL A 589 21.50 -11.82 19.59
CA VAL A 589 21.13 -11.00 18.43
C VAL A 589 20.59 -9.65 18.89
N ARG A 590 19.72 -9.62 19.90
CA ARG A 590 19.12 -8.37 20.35
C ARG A 590 18.66 -8.45 21.79
N VAL A 591 18.89 -7.38 22.53
CA VAL A 591 18.27 -7.15 23.84
C VAL A 591 17.28 -5.98 23.74
N LYS A 592 16.11 -6.13 24.35
CA LYS A 592 15.15 -5.05 24.59
C LYS A 592 14.83 -5.01 26.08
N ASN A 593 15.42 -4.06 26.78
CA ASN A 593 15.10 -3.82 28.19
C ASN A 593 13.89 -2.88 28.29
N ARG A 594 12.69 -3.44 28.53
CA ARG A 594 11.48 -2.64 28.81
C ARG A 594 11.29 -2.36 30.30
N LEU A 595 12.18 -2.88 31.16
CA LEU A 595 12.30 -2.50 32.56
C LEU A 595 13.23 -1.29 32.76
N ASP A 596 13.81 -0.73 31.69
CA ASP A 596 14.52 0.55 31.78
C ASP A 596 13.54 1.64 32.26
N ARG A 597 13.97 2.46 33.24
CA ARG A 597 13.12 3.50 33.84
C ARG A 597 12.73 4.59 32.84
N ARG A 598 13.52 4.76 31.77
CA ARG A 598 13.27 5.71 30.68
C ARG A 598 12.45 5.11 29.54
N TYR A 599 12.12 3.81 29.61
CA TYR A 599 11.32 3.16 28.58
C TYR A 599 9.87 3.66 28.59
N ASP A 600 9.41 4.18 27.45
CA ASP A 600 8.01 4.52 27.22
C ASP A 600 7.19 3.25 26.96
N ALA A 601 6.50 2.79 28.01
CA ALA A 601 5.60 1.64 27.94
C ALA A 601 4.25 1.97 27.27
N SER A 602 4.03 3.20 26.78
CA SER A 602 2.80 3.56 26.08
C SER A 602 2.58 2.69 24.84
N ALA A 603 3.65 2.21 24.18
CA ALA A 603 3.62 1.34 23.00
C ALA A 603 3.38 -0.16 23.32
N THR A 604 3.40 -0.54 24.59
CA THR A 604 3.07 -1.89 25.07
C THR A 604 1.85 -1.92 25.99
N ALA A 605 1.08 -0.84 26.04
CA ALA A 605 -0.03 -0.67 26.98
C ALA A 605 0.40 -0.89 28.44
N GLY A 606 1.60 -0.41 28.80
CA GLY A 606 2.17 -0.53 30.13
C GLY A 606 2.98 -1.79 30.39
N TYR A 607 2.87 -2.84 29.54
CA TYR A 607 3.58 -4.10 29.76
C TYR A 607 5.11 -3.96 29.65
N ARG A 608 5.84 -4.62 30.56
CA ARG A 608 7.31 -4.61 30.65
C ARG A 608 7.89 -6.01 30.85
N ASP A 609 9.08 -6.22 30.29
CA ASP A 609 9.89 -7.44 30.28
C ASP A 609 11.33 -7.10 29.84
N VAL A 610 12.25 -8.05 29.97
CA VAL A 610 13.51 -8.05 29.20
C VAL A 610 13.39 -9.11 28.13
N LEU A 611 13.44 -8.69 26.86
CA LEU A 611 13.31 -9.59 25.71
C LEU A 611 14.67 -9.77 25.04
N LEU A 612 15.06 -11.04 24.89
CA LEU A 612 16.25 -11.46 24.18
C LEU A 612 15.86 -12.11 22.86
N ASN A 613 16.52 -11.72 21.79
CA ASN A 613 16.60 -12.52 20.57
C ASN A 613 18.00 -13.13 20.53
N LEU A 614 18.07 -14.45 20.38
CA LEU A 614 19.32 -15.21 20.45
C LEU A 614 19.35 -16.34 19.42
N ARG A 615 20.54 -16.86 19.15
CA ARG A 615 20.78 -18.06 18.34
C ARG A 615 21.70 -18.99 19.12
N PHE A 616 21.62 -20.29 18.83
CA PHE A 616 22.59 -21.24 19.33
C PHE A 616 23.74 -21.39 18.33
N LEU A 617 24.99 -21.53 18.77
CA LEU A 617 26.10 -21.72 17.83
C LEU A 617 25.96 -23.05 17.07
N SER A 618 25.42 -24.07 17.73
CA SER A 618 25.01 -25.34 17.14
C SER A 618 23.91 -25.20 16.07
N ALA A 619 23.07 -24.16 16.13
CA ALA A 619 21.95 -23.91 15.22
C ALA A 619 21.85 -22.43 14.81
N LYS A 620 22.98 -21.82 14.43
CA LYS A 620 23.14 -20.35 14.29
C LYS A 620 22.28 -19.65 13.24
N TRP A 621 21.50 -20.42 12.49
CA TRP A 621 20.65 -19.95 11.40
C TRP A 621 19.29 -19.45 11.91
N TYR A 622 18.88 -19.90 13.11
CA TYR A 622 17.54 -19.68 13.64
C TYR A 622 17.55 -18.81 14.90
N VAL A 623 16.87 -17.67 14.81
CA VAL A 623 16.66 -16.76 15.93
C VAL A 623 15.46 -17.22 16.76
N CYS A 624 15.68 -17.34 18.06
CA CYS A 624 14.69 -17.58 19.09
C CYS A 624 14.37 -16.30 19.88
N GLU A 625 13.21 -16.27 20.54
CA GLU A 625 12.85 -15.20 21.48
C GLU A 625 12.74 -15.74 22.92
N LEU A 626 13.48 -15.15 23.86
CA LEU A 626 13.34 -15.43 25.29
C LEU A 626 12.84 -14.18 26.01
N GLN A 627 11.77 -14.32 26.80
CA GLN A 627 11.21 -13.24 27.61
C GLN A 627 11.53 -13.48 29.09
N LEU A 628 12.24 -12.56 29.73
CA LEU A 628 12.45 -12.55 31.17
C LEU A 628 11.42 -11.58 31.78
N ILE A 629 10.53 -12.10 32.62
CA ILE A 629 9.33 -11.38 33.08
C ILE A 629 9.29 -11.42 34.61
N LEU A 630 9.03 -10.29 35.26
CA LEU A 630 8.75 -10.32 36.70
C LEU A 630 7.37 -10.94 36.95
N ARG A 631 7.25 -11.70 38.03
CA ARG A 631 6.05 -12.47 38.38
C ARG A 631 4.80 -11.61 38.41
N ASP A 632 4.87 -10.43 39.03
CA ASP A 632 3.74 -9.52 39.12
C ASP A 632 3.24 -9.08 37.72
N PHE A 633 4.16 -8.81 36.79
CA PHE A 633 3.80 -8.51 35.39
C PHE A 633 3.19 -9.73 34.68
N ALA A 634 3.73 -10.92 34.93
CA ALA A 634 3.22 -12.17 34.37
C ALA A 634 1.82 -12.52 34.89
N GLU A 635 1.51 -12.18 36.14
CA GLU A 635 0.21 -12.39 36.75
C GLU A 635 -0.87 -11.45 36.23
N LEU A 636 -0.52 -10.19 35.92
CA LEU A 636 -1.41 -9.24 35.24
C LEU A 636 -1.73 -9.64 33.78
N LYS A 637 -0.88 -10.46 33.15
CA LYS A 637 -1.04 -10.93 31.78
C LYS A 637 -2.12 -12.02 31.69
N THR A 638 -3.37 -11.59 31.62
CA THR A 638 -4.53 -12.48 31.38
C THR A 638 -4.77 -12.70 29.88
N ASP A 639 -5.41 -13.80 29.50
CA ASP A 639 -5.79 -14.07 28.10
C ASP A 639 -6.71 -12.96 27.53
N SER A 640 -7.63 -12.46 28.36
CA SER A 640 -8.49 -11.33 27.99
C SER A 640 -7.71 -10.04 27.76
N GLY A 641 -6.73 -9.74 28.63
CA GLY A 641 -5.83 -8.60 28.49
C GLY A 641 -4.94 -8.72 27.25
N HIS A 642 -4.45 -9.92 26.95
CA HIS A 642 -3.69 -10.18 25.74
C HIS A 642 -4.53 -9.91 24.48
N SER A 643 -5.80 -10.33 24.46
CA SER A 643 -6.71 -10.06 23.34
C SER A 643 -6.97 -8.55 23.14
N ARG A 644 -7.18 -7.80 24.23
CA ARG A 644 -7.31 -6.33 24.19
C ARG A 644 -6.03 -5.66 23.68
N TYR A 645 -4.88 -6.08 24.19
CA TYR A 645 -3.57 -5.61 23.72
C TYR A 645 -3.36 -5.89 22.23
N VAL A 646 -3.68 -7.10 21.75
CA VAL A 646 -3.57 -7.44 20.32
C VAL A 646 -4.46 -6.53 19.48
N SER A 647 -5.69 -6.28 19.91
CA SER A 647 -6.63 -5.38 19.23
C SER A 647 -6.08 -3.95 19.18
N TRP A 648 -5.52 -3.47 20.28
CA TRP A 648 -4.95 -2.13 20.36
C TRP A 648 -3.68 -1.95 19.54
N ARG A 649 -2.74 -2.88 19.64
CA ARG A 649 -1.55 -2.93 18.78
C ARG A 649 -1.95 -2.98 17.31
N ASN A 650 -2.99 -3.75 16.98
CA ASN A 650 -3.48 -3.86 15.60
C ASN A 650 -4.08 -2.54 15.07
N ALA A 651 -4.64 -1.71 15.95
CA ALA A 651 -5.11 -0.38 15.61
C ALA A 651 -3.98 0.65 15.44
N LEU A 652 -2.84 0.46 16.12
CA LEU A 652 -1.73 1.41 16.13
C LEU A 652 -0.68 1.21 15.03
N CYS A 653 -0.43 -0.02 14.58
CA CYS A 653 0.59 -0.27 13.55
C CYS A 653 0.38 0.66 12.35
N ALA A 654 1.39 1.48 12.02
CA ALA A 654 1.49 2.43 10.90
C ALA A 654 2.95 2.67 10.52
#